data_AF-A0A970IGR6-F1
#
_entry.id   AF-A0A970IGR6-F1
#
_cell.length_a   1.000
_cell.length_b   1.000
_cell.length_c   1.000
_cell.angle_alpha   90.00
_cell.angle_beta   90.00
_cell.angle_gamma   90.00
#
_symmetry.space_group_name_H-M   'P 1'
#
loop_
_entity.id
_entity.type
_entity.pdbx_description
1 polymer ?
#
loop_
_entity_poly.entity_id
_entity_poly.type
_entity_poly.pdbx_seq_one_letter_code
_entity_poly.pdbx_strand_id
1 'polypeptide(L)'
;MAKRVDEFTQNKDLIIQKPLEEVMHESIMPYAEYIILERALPRVEDGLKPVQRRILYTMYELGVTSDKPHRKSARIVGDCLGKYHPHGDTSVYDAMVRMAQDFVMRAPLVDGQGNFGSIDGDVAAAMRYTEARMTPLAIELLRDISKDTVDFSLNFDDTLKEPNVLPGRFPNLLVNGASGIAIGVATNIPTHNLGEVIDGVILQMENPYISLDELLKVIKGPDFPTGGTIIGQDEIRKAYRTGKGRIIVRAKVDIEKASGGKKLLVIKELPYQVNKATLLEKILKLSEEKKGVLTGIADIRDESDRSGMRAVIEVKKDGDAEKILNYLYKYSDLQVTFGANMVAIADGRPQQLGLKEILGYYIQHQKNVVTRRVKYDLDKAKAREHILEGLMIAINNIDRVIEIIRGSKNPSVARKNLMREFKLTETQAQAILDMRLQRLTNLEIITLEREYKQVKKTIEKLEAILGSEKLLIKLIKKELLEIKEKYSTPRRTEIIKDSSEAEIKTEDLIHVEECVIALTRNQDIKRVSQKAFNRSSKDVEVVETREMDYIEFLVESETDHRILLLTNQGNCYSLNAIEIPETKWRDKGVQLSSLINGFERTEKIVALLSVKEFSQDSYIQFYTSQGMIKKTSLAEYETIRTKIQACGLKENDEVIGAELISEDKEVMIITSQGMSIRFNGNEVNPMGRTARGVKAIQLKGEDKVIFGSQIDEDGDIIVVTDQGIAKRTPITEYQCQGRGGIGFKTLIFYKNRANGRYILGAFYVQNPFEIIMQQRDGTITRINTNDLPIAPRDGRGSTVIKIEDVDNAVEYVYRNYNE
;
A
#
# COMPACT_ATOMS: atom_id res chain seq x y z
N MET A 1 11.81 -30.10 -73.00
CA MET A 1 11.03 -30.81 -71.97
C MET A 1 10.38 -29.76 -71.08
N ALA A 2 9.07 -29.56 -71.21
CA ALA A 2 8.32 -28.60 -70.40
C ALA A 2 8.04 -29.20 -69.00
N LYS A 3 8.32 -28.44 -67.94
CA LYS A 3 7.95 -28.79 -66.56
C LYS A 3 6.43 -28.87 -66.46
N ARG A 4 5.90 -30.06 -66.12
CA ARG A 4 4.53 -30.21 -65.63
C ARG A 4 4.43 -29.42 -64.32
N VAL A 5 3.59 -28.38 -64.33
CA VAL A 5 3.06 -27.78 -63.12
C VAL A 5 1.89 -28.67 -62.73
N ASP A 6 2.04 -29.47 -61.69
CA ASP A 6 0.91 -30.21 -61.12
C ASP A 6 -0.01 -29.16 -60.46
N GLU A 7 -1.11 -28.82 -61.12
CA GLU A 7 -2.19 -28.03 -60.52
C GLU A 7 -2.81 -28.85 -59.40
N PHE A 8 -2.54 -28.46 -58.15
CA PHE A 8 -3.25 -28.98 -56.99
C PHE A 8 -4.73 -28.65 -57.15
N THR A 9 -5.50 -29.62 -57.63
CA THR A 9 -6.96 -29.48 -57.77
C THR A 9 -7.57 -29.84 -56.43
N GLN A 10 -7.93 -28.83 -55.63
CA GLN A 10 -8.51 -29.03 -54.32
C GLN A 10 -9.85 -29.78 -54.46
N ASN A 11 -9.92 -31.01 -53.96
CA ASN A 11 -11.16 -31.79 -53.99
C ASN A 11 -12.20 -31.13 -53.07
N LYS A 12 -13.24 -30.53 -53.65
CA LYS A 12 -14.30 -29.82 -52.91
C LYS A 12 -15.08 -30.71 -51.95
N ASP A 13 -15.15 -32.01 -52.23
CA ASP A 13 -15.82 -33.00 -51.37
C ASP A 13 -15.05 -33.26 -50.06
N LEU A 14 -13.78 -32.82 -49.96
CA LEU A 14 -12.95 -32.91 -48.76
C LEU A 14 -12.84 -31.56 -48.01
N ILE A 15 -13.53 -30.50 -48.46
CA ILE A 15 -13.51 -29.19 -47.81
C ILE A 15 -14.68 -29.09 -46.83
N ILE A 16 -14.36 -29.08 -45.54
CA ILE A 16 -15.34 -28.79 -44.49
C ILE A 16 -15.37 -27.28 -44.29
N GLN A 17 -16.42 -26.62 -44.77
CA GLN A 17 -16.67 -25.22 -44.46
C GLN A 17 -17.42 -25.12 -43.12
N LYS A 18 -16.87 -24.34 -42.18
CA LYS A 18 -17.53 -23.99 -40.92
C LYS A 18 -17.52 -22.47 -40.72
N PRO A 19 -18.56 -21.89 -40.11
CA PRO A 19 -18.54 -20.50 -39.65
C PRO A 19 -17.37 -20.23 -38.71
N LEU A 20 -16.74 -19.05 -38.82
CA LEU A 20 -15.64 -18.65 -37.93
C LEU A 20 -16.06 -18.66 -36.46
N GLU A 21 -17.30 -18.26 -36.17
CA GLU A 21 -17.85 -18.25 -34.81
C GLU A 21 -17.84 -19.65 -34.17
N GLU A 22 -18.25 -20.67 -34.92
CA GLU A 22 -18.21 -22.07 -34.47
C GLU A 22 -16.77 -22.54 -34.26
N VAL A 23 -15.87 -22.28 -35.23
CA VAL A 23 -14.46 -22.68 -35.13
C VAL A 23 -13.78 -22.01 -33.93
N MET A 24 -14.05 -20.72 -33.69
CA MET A 24 -13.51 -19.99 -32.55
C MET A 24 -14.02 -20.58 -31.23
N HIS A 25 -15.32 -20.88 -31.11
CA HIS A 25 -15.90 -21.47 -29.92
C HIS A 25 -15.34 -22.89 -29.65
N GLU A 26 -15.34 -23.75 -30.68
CA GLU A 26 -14.83 -25.13 -30.61
C GLU A 26 -13.34 -25.21 -30.31
N SER A 27 -12.56 -24.20 -30.71
CA SER A 27 -11.10 -24.18 -30.46
C SER A 27 -10.74 -23.55 -29.11
N ILE A 28 -11.40 -22.46 -28.73
CA ILE A 28 -11.03 -21.71 -27.52
C ILE A 28 -11.51 -22.38 -26.24
N MET A 29 -12.68 -23.03 -26.26
CA MET A 29 -13.26 -23.65 -25.06
C MET A 29 -12.39 -24.80 -24.52
N PRO A 30 -11.98 -25.80 -25.33
CA PRO A 30 -11.09 -26.86 -24.86
C PRO A 30 -9.72 -26.35 -24.43
N TYR A 31 -9.19 -25.33 -25.14
CA TYR A 31 -7.93 -24.71 -24.75
C TYR A 31 -8.04 -24.01 -23.38
N ALA A 32 -9.12 -23.25 -23.16
CA ALA A 32 -9.37 -22.60 -21.87
C ALA A 32 -9.55 -23.61 -20.75
N GLU A 33 -10.33 -24.67 -20.98
CA GLU A 33 -10.52 -25.77 -20.03
C GLU A 33 -9.19 -26.43 -19.65
N TYR A 34 -8.37 -26.77 -20.63
CA TYR A 34 -7.03 -27.34 -20.40
C TYR A 34 -6.14 -26.39 -19.58
N ILE A 35 -6.11 -25.10 -19.90
CA ILE A 35 -5.29 -24.13 -19.14
C ILE A 35 -5.78 -23.99 -17.69
N ILE A 36 -7.10 -24.00 -17.47
CA ILE A 36 -7.71 -23.88 -16.14
C ILE A 36 -7.43 -25.13 -15.30
N LEU A 37 -7.72 -26.33 -15.84
CA LEU A 37 -7.70 -27.58 -15.08
C LEU A 37 -6.32 -28.24 -15.04
N GLU A 38 -5.56 -28.18 -16.12
CA GLU A 38 -4.33 -28.96 -16.33
C GLU A 38 -3.05 -28.11 -16.31
N ARG A 39 -3.12 -26.81 -15.97
CA ARG A 39 -1.94 -25.95 -15.96
C ARG A 39 -1.87 -24.93 -14.83
N ALA A 40 -2.85 -24.02 -14.76
CA ALA A 40 -2.67 -22.75 -14.03
C ALA A 40 -3.07 -22.82 -12.56
N LEU A 41 -4.08 -23.61 -12.20
CA LEU A 41 -4.66 -23.68 -10.85
C LEU A 41 -4.18 -24.93 -10.10
N PRO A 42 -4.00 -24.83 -8.77
CA PRO A 42 -3.72 -25.99 -7.94
C PRO A 42 -5.00 -26.82 -7.67
N ARG A 43 -4.81 -28.10 -7.36
CA ARG A 43 -5.85 -28.96 -6.77
C ARG A 43 -6.02 -28.65 -5.29
N VAL A 44 -7.25 -28.66 -4.78
CA VAL A 44 -7.52 -28.34 -3.36
C VAL A 44 -6.98 -29.41 -2.40
N GLU A 45 -6.89 -30.65 -2.89
CA GLU A 45 -6.55 -31.84 -2.12
C GLU A 45 -5.05 -31.88 -1.72
N ASP A 46 -4.15 -31.60 -2.67
CA ASP A 46 -2.70 -31.64 -2.48
C ASP A 46 -2.01 -30.28 -2.61
N GLY A 47 -2.72 -29.25 -3.07
CA GLY A 47 -2.20 -27.91 -3.27
C GLY A 47 -1.21 -27.74 -4.42
N LEU A 48 -1.11 -28.72 -5.32
CA LEU A 48 -0.13 -28.72 -6.40
C LEU A 48 -0.78 -28.46 -7.76
N LYS A 49 -0.03 -27.74 -8.61
CA LYS A 49 -0.27 -27.71 -10.05
C LYS A 49 0.24 -28.99 -10.71
N PRO A 50 -0.25 -29.36 -11.90
CA PRO A 50 0.19 -30.58 -12.58
C PRO A 50 1.71 -30.67 -12.78
N VAL A 51 2.38 -29.59 -13.18
CA VAL A 51 3.85 -29.58 -13.35
C VAL A 51 4.58 -29.88 -12.03
N GLN A 52 4.11 -29.34 -10.90
CA GLN A 52 4.74 -29.56 -9.59
C GLN A 52 4.54 -31.02 -9.13
N ARG A 53 3.33 -31.55 -9.33
CA ARG A 53 3.00 -32.95 -9.03
C ARG A 53 3.87 -33.92 -9.83
N ARG A 54 4.00 -33.68 -11.13
CA ARG A 54 4.82 -34.50 -12.04
C ARG A 54 6.30 -34.45 -11.69
N ILE A 55 6.83 -33.28 -11.30
CA ILE A 55 8.22 -33.18 -10.83
C ILE A 55 8.44 -34.03 -9.59
N LEU A 56 7.58 -33.90 -8.56
CA LEU A 56 7.72 -34.68 -7.33
C LEU A 56 7.55 -36.18 -7.57
N TYR A 57 6.60 -36.58 -8.42
CA TYR A 57 6.42 -37.98 -8.81
C TYR A 57 7.62 -38.53 -9.59
N THR A 58 8.18 -37.76 -10.52
CA THR A 58 9.42 -38.11 -11.24
C THR A 58 10.59 -38.30 -10.28
N MET A 59 10.76 -37.39 -9.31
CA MET A 59 11.81 -37.50 -8.29
C MET A 59 11.62 -38.73 -7.40
N TYR A 60 10.37 -39.09 -7.09
CA TYR A 60 10.04 -40.30 -6.36
C TYR A 60 10.42 -41.57 -7.13
N GLU A 61 10.03 -41.68 -8.40
CA GLU A 61 10.36 -42.83 -9.25
C GLU A 61 11.87 -42.99 -9.49
N LEU A 62 12.57 -41.87 -9.65
CA LEU A 62 14.04 -41.86 -9.77
C LEU A 62 14.76 -42.18 -8.44
N GLY A 63 14.03 -42.32 -7.33
CA GLY A 63 14.58 -42.57 -6.01
C GLY A 63 15.41 -41.40 -5.47
N VAL A 64 15.06 -40.16 -5.83
CA VAL A 64 15.76 -38.93 -5.40
C VAL A 64 15.16 -38.42 -4.08
N THR A 65 15.11 -39.30 -3.09
CA THR A 65 14.62 -39.03 -1.74
C THR A 65 15.65 -38.25 -0.91
N SER A 66 15.20 -37.67 0.20
CA SER A 66 16.01 -36.80 1.06
C SER A 66 17.22 -37.51 1.70
N ASP A 67 17.19 -38.84 1.84
CA ASP A 67 18.30 -39.65 2.35
C ASP A 67 19.37 -39.96 1.28
N LYS A 68 19.11 -39.62 0.01
CA LYS A 68 20.03 -39.87 -1.10
C LYS A 68 20.84 -38.62 -1.48
N PRO A 69 21.98 -38.79 -2.16
CA PRO A 69 22.72 -37.68 -2.75
C PRO A 69 21.88 -36.92 -3.78
N HIS A 70 22.18 -35.64 -3.97
CA HIS A 70 21.59 -34.84 -5.04
C HIS A 70 21.85 -35.46 -6.42
N ARG A 71 20.94 -35.20 -7.35
CA ARG A 71 21.07 -35.59 -8.77
C ARG A 71 21.03 -34.36 -9.64
N LYS A 72 21.74 -34.40 -10.78
CA LYS A 72 21.73 -33.31 -11.76
C LYS A 72 20.30 -32.95 -12.14
N SER A 73 19.98 -31.66 -12.05
CA SER A 73 18.65 -31.14 -12.39
C SER A 73 18.23 -31.50 -13.81
N ALA A 74 19.17 -31.49 -14.76
CA ALA A 74 18.94 -31.90 -16.15
C ALA A 74 18.36 -33.33 -16.28
N ARG A 75 18.76 -34.27 -15.41
CA ARG A 75 18.22 -35.63 -15.42
C ARG A 75 16.76 -35.66 -14.95
N ILE A 76 16.44 -34.95 -13.87
CA ILE A 76 15.09 -34.89 -13.31
C ILE A 76 14.14 -34.23 -14.32
N VAL A 77 14.58 -33.11 -14.92
CA VAL A 77 13.83 -32.40 -15.95
C VAL A 77 13.62 -33.28 -17.18
N GLY A 78 14.67 -33.92 -17.69
CA GLY A 78 14.58 -34.81 -18.86
C GLY A 78 13.61 -35.97 -18.66
N ASP A 79 13.64 -36.64 -17.51
CA ASP A 79 12.70 -37.73 -17.19
C ASP A 79 11.26 -37.23 -17.05
N CYS A 80 11.05 -36.08 -16.40
CA CYS A 80 9.72 -35.50 -16.23
C CYS A 80 9.10 -35.12 -17.59
N LEU A 81 9.90 -34.53 -18.48
CA LEU A 81 9.51 -34.20 -19.85
C LEU A 81 9.13 -35.44 -20.65
N GLY A 82 10.02 -36.44 -20.64
CA GLY A 82 9.85 -37.65 -21.45
C GLY A 82 8.67 -38.51 -21.01
N LYS A 83 8.32 -38.51 -19.71
CA LYS A 83 7.29 -39.41 -19.17
C LYS A 83 5.94 -38.72 -18.93
N TYR A 84 5.93 -37.48 -18.44
CA TYR A 84 4.73 -36.90 -17.84
C TYR A 84 4.38 -35.49 -18.34
N HIS A 85 5.35 -34.65 -18.69
CA HIS A 85 5.12 -33.25 -18.99
C HIS A 85 5.62 -32.88 -20.40
N PRO A 86 4.80 -33.07 -21.45
CA PRO A 86 5.21 -32.88 -22.86
C PRO A 86 5.23 -31.39 -23.27
N HIS A 87 5.87 -30.53 -22.47
CA HIS A 87 6.02 -29.10 -22.69
C HIS A 87 7.50 -28.71 -22.68
N GLY A 88 7.82 -27.41 -22.77
CA GLY A 88 9.22 -26.95 -22.75
C GLY A 88 9.94 -27.29 -21.44
N ASP A 89 11.21 -27.69 -21.56
CA ASP A 89 12.12 -27.97 -20.44
C ASP A 89 12.23 -26.83 -19.42
N THR A 90 12.22 -25.61 -19.92
CA THR A 90 12.29 -24.38 -19.12
C THR A 90 11.14 -24.30 -18.11
N SER A 91 9.91 -24.68 -18.50
CA SER A 91 8.76 -24.66 -17.59
C SER A 91 8.91 -25.63 -16.41
N VAL A 92 9.48 -26.80 -16.66
CA VAL A 92 9.73 -27.82 -15.62
C VAL A 92 10.87 -27.38 -14.71
N TYR A 93 11.95 -26.87 -15.30
CA TYR A 93 13.11 -26.40 -14.54
C TYR A 93 12.75 -25.21 -13.64
N ASP A 94 12.06 -24.19 -14.18
CA ASP A 94 11.64 -23.02 -13.41
C ASP A 94 10.69 -23.39 -12.27
N ALA A 95 9.75 -24.32 -12.52
CA ALA A 95 8.88 -24.84 -11.47
C ALA A 95 9.68 -25.55 -10.37
N MET A 96 10.68 -26.36 -10.73
CA MET A 96 11.56 -27.03 -9.77
C MET A 96 12.43 -26.03 -8.99
N VAL A 97 12.96 -25.00 -9.65
CA VAL A 97 13.74 -23.93 -9.02
C VAL A 97 12.90 -23.20 -7.98
N ARG A 98 11.67 -22.79 -8.32
CA ARG A 98 10.76 -22.13 -7.37
C ARG A 98 10.38 -23.02 -6.19
N MET A 99 10.34 -24.34 -6.37
CA MET A 99 10.11 -25.30 -5.28
C MET A 99 11.32 -25.45 -4.32
N ALA A 100 12.50 -24.97 -4.73
CA ALA A 100 13.72 -24.99 -3.93
C ALA A 100 14.04 -23.64 -3.26
N GLN A 101 13.40 -22.55 -3.69
CA GLN A 101 13.63 -21.21 -3.15
C GLN A 101 12.87 -20.97 -1.85
N ASP A 102 13.60 -20.78 -0.76
CA ASP A 102 13.07 -20.58 0.60
C ASP A 102 12.45 -19.19 0.84
N PHE A 103 12.70 -18.23 -0.05
CA PHE A 103 12.04 -16.93 -0.12
C PHE A 103 10.75 -16.96 -0.96
N VAL A 104 10.48 -18.05 -1.69
CA VAL A 104 9.24 -18.25 -2.47
C VAL A 104 8.29 -19.19 -1.75
N MET A 105 8.76 -20.34 -1.30
CA MET A 105 7.95 -21.34 -0.59
C MET A 105 8.22 -21.29 0.90
N ARG A 106 7.16 -21.26 1.70
CA ARG A 106 7.26 -21.25 3.18
C ARG A 106 7.86 -22.55 3.73
N ALA A 107 7.64 -23.66 3.01
CA ALA A 107 8.21 -24.97 3.27
C ALA A 107 8.66 -25.60 1.93
N PRO A 108 9.92 -25.39 1.50
CA PRO A 108 10.43 -25.89 0.23
C PRO A 108 10.22 -27.39 0.04
N LEU A 109 9.88 -27.79 -1.19
CA LEU A 109 9.62 -29.18 -1.56
C LEU A 109 10.84 -29.82 -2.23
N VAL A 110 11.75 -29.01 -2.75
CA VAL A 110 13.00 -29.43 -3.37
C VAL A 110 14.18 -28.88 -2.56
N ASP A 111 15.15 -29.74 -2.28
CA ASP A 111 16.45 -29.38 -1.73
C ASP A 111 17.43 -29.22 -2.91
N GLY A 112 17.84 -27.99 -3.17
CA GLY A 112 18.67 -27.61 -4.31
C GLY A 112 20.12 -27.35 -3.91
N GLN A 113 21.07 -27.89 -4.68
CA GLN A 113 22.50 -27.63 -4.54
C GLN A 113 23.02 -26.89 -5.78
N GLY A 114 23.64 -25.72 -5.55
CA GLY A 114 24.10 -24.81 -6.59
C GLY A 114 23.39 -23.45 -6.51
N ASN A 115 23.51 -22.63 -7.55
CA ASN A 115 22.79 -21.35 -7.63
C ASN A 115 21.34 -21.57 -8.11
N PHE A 116 20.38 -21.47 -7.20
CA PHE A 116 18.94 -21.55 -7.45
C PHE A 116 18.26 -20.16 -7.51
N GLY A 117 19.03 -19.11 -7.77
CA GLY A 117 18.59 -17.73 -7.79
C GLY A 117 18.60 -17.07 -6.41
N SER A 118 18.35 -15.77 -6.38
CA SER A 118 18.40 -14.93 -5.19
C SER A 118 17.15 -14.05 -5.06
N ILE A 119 16.95 -13.46 -3.87
CA ILE A 119 15.90 -12.46 -3.65
C ILE A 119 16.18 -11.14 -4.39
N ASP A 120 17.39 -10.97 -4.91
CA ASP A 120 17.82 -9.82 -5.71
C ASP A 120 17.36 -9.94 -7.17
N GLY A 121 16.76 -11.07 -7.54
CA GLY A 121 16.25 -11.34 -8.89
C GLY A 121 17.23 -12.06 -9.79
N ASP A 122 18.36 -12.51 -9.26
CA ASP A 122 19.26 -13.35 -10.02
C ASP A 122 18.54 -14.64 -10.41
N VAL A 123 18.59 -14.97 -11.69
CA VAL A 123 18.06 -16.22 -12.21
C VAL A 123 18.91 -17.39 -11.73
N ALA A 124 18.29 -18.57 -11.64
CA ALA A 124 19.03 -19.80 -11.35
C ALA A 124 20.07 -20.08 -12.43
N ALA A 125 21.18 -20.74 -12.05
CA ALA A 125 22.13 -21.24 -13.02
C ALA A 125 21.48 -22.28 -13.93
N ALA A 126 22.05 -22.56 -15.10
CA ALA A 126 21.50 -23.59 -15.99
C ALA A 126 21.44 -24.97 -15.31
N MET A 127 20.41 -25.77 -15.64
CA MET A 127 20.13 -27.11 -15.08
C MET A 127 21.27 -28.14 -15.18
N ARG A 128 22.31 -27.86 -15.98
CA ARG A 128 23.54 -28.66 -16.05
C ARG A 128 24.48 -28.47 -14.86
N TYR A 129 24.39 -27.32 -14.18
CA TYR A 129 25.22 -26.98 -13.02
C TYR A 129 24.53 -27.30 -11.70
N THR A 130 23.20 -27.15 -11.64
CA THR A 130 22.43 -27.40 -10.42
C THR A 130 22.15 -28.88 -10.20
N GLU A 131 22.01 -29.24 -8.93
CA GLU A 131 21.58 -30.57 -8.50
C GLU A 131 20.39 -30.42 -7.54
N ALA A 132 19.52 -31.42 -7.47
CA ALA A 132 18.33 -31.38 -6.65
C ALA A 132 17.99 -32.76 -6.06
N ARG A 133 17.27 -32.75 -4.94
CA ARG A 133 16.57 -33.89 -4.33
C ARG A 133 15.31 -33.43 -3.60
N MET A 134 14.46 -34.34 -3.15
CA MET A 134 13.28 -33.96 -2.38
C MET A 134 13.66 -33.54 -0.95
N THR A 135 12.98 -32.54 -0.39
CA THR A 135 13.08 -32.26 1.04
C THR A 135 12.42 -33.38 1.86
N PRO A 136 12.80 -33.56 3.14
CA PRO A 136 12.13 -34.53 4.00
C PRO A 136 10.61 -34.33 4.09
N LEU A 137 10.14 -33.08 4.07
CA LEU A 137 8.71 -32.77 4.11
C LEU A 137 8.00 -33.15 2.79
N ALA A 138 8.64 -32.97 1.63
CA ALA A 138 8.04 -33.35 0.35
C ALA A 138 7.73 -34.85 0.24
N ILE A 139 8.51 -35.70 0.91
CA ILE A 139 8.24 -37.14 0.98
C ILE A 139 6.87 -37.42 1.63
N GLU A 140 6.45 -36.60 2.59
CA GLU A 140 5.14 -36.76 3.24
C GLU A 140 3.97 -36.49 2.28
N LEU A 141 4.19 -35.78 1.16
CA LEU A 141 3.17 -35.66 0.11
C LEU A 141 2.99 -36.97 -0.67
N LEU A 142 4.06 -37.73 -0.88
CA LEU A 142 4.11 -38.95 -1.69
C LEU A 142 3.96 -40.24 -0.87
N ARG A 143 3.96 -40.14 0.45
CA ARG A 143 3.96 -41.29 1.34
C ARG A 143 2.68 -42.12 1.14
N ASP A 144 2.87 -43.45 1.09
CA ASP A 144 1.81 -44.44 0.84
C ASP A 144 1.17 -44.38 -0.57
N ILE A 145 1.77 -43.69 -1.54
CA ILE A 145 1.25 -43.62 -2.92
C ILE A 145 1.14 -44.99 -3.61
N SER A 146 2.00 -45.95 -3.24
CA SER A 146 2.00 -47.31 -3.79
C SER A 146 0.96 -48.25 -3.15
N LYS A 147 0.12 -47.75 -2.24
CA LYS A 147 -0.89 -48.53 -1.49
C LYS A 147 -2.32 -48.25 -1.97
N ASP A 148 -2.48 -47.97 -3.27
CA ASP A 148 -3.77 -47.65 -3.88
C ASP A 148 -4.52 -46.54 -3.11
N THR A 149 -3.80 -45.49 -2.71
CA THR A 149 -4.34 -44.40 -1.88
C THR A 149 -4.96 -43.27 -2.70
N VAL A 150 -4.58 -43.17 -3.98
CA VAL A 150 -5.03 -42.15 -4.93
C VAL A 150 -5.24 -42.79 -6.29
N ASP A 151 -6.06 -42.15 -7.12
CA ASP A 151 -6.30 -42.62 -8.49
C ASP A 151 -5.18 -42.21 -9.43
N PHE A 152 -4.95 -43.07 -10.42
CA PHE A 152 -3.97 -42.88 -11.47
C PHE A 152 -4.67 -42.82 -12.82
N SER A 153 -4.23 -41.90 -13.67
CA SER A 153 -4.61 -41.83 -15.08
C SER A 153 -3.42 -42.20 -15.96
N LEU A 154 -3.70 -42.49 -17.22
CA LEU A 154 -2.65 -42.66 -18.21
C LEU A 154 -1.93 -41.32 -18.46
N ASN A 155 -0.65 -41.37 -18.77
CA ASN A 155 0.13 -40.21 -19.18
C ASN A 155 -0.25 -39.78 -20.62
N PHE A 156 0.41 -38.75 -21.15
CA PHE A 156 0.04 -38.12 -22.42
C PHE A 156 0.15 -39.03 -23.67
N ASP A 157 0.89 -40.14 -23.60
CA ASP A 157 1.06 -41.11 -24.69
C ASP A 157 0.49 -42.51 -24.37
N ASP A 158 -0.28 -42.61 -23.28
CA ASP A 158 -0.94 -43.83 -22.80
C ASP A 158 0.01 -45.02 -22.47
N THR A 159 1.31 -44.77 -22.29
CA THR A 159 2.30 -45.83 -21.97
C THR A 159 2.58 -46.03 -20.48
N LEU A 160 2.40 -44.98 -19.68
CA LEU A 160 2.66 -44.94 -18.25
C LEU A 160 1.44 -44.44 -17.47
N LYS A 161 1.47 -44.60 -16.15
CA LYS A 161 0.45 -44.04 -15.25
C LYS A 161 1.03 -42.89 -14.44
N GLU A 162 0.23 -41.85 -14.23
CA GLU A 162 0.55 -40.75 -13.32
C GLU A 162 -0.58 -40.51 -12.30
N PRO A 163 -0.26 -40.04 -11.09
CA PRO A 163 -1.26 -39.80 -10.06
C PRO A 163 -2.06 -38.52 -10.34
N ASN A 164 -3.39 -38.60 -10.22
CA ASN A 164 -4.27 -37.43 -10.40
C ASN A 164 -4.05 -36.38 -9.30
N VAL A 165 -3.84 -36.86 -8.07
CA VAL A 165 -3.52 -36.09 -6.87
C VAL A 165 -2.51 -36.88 -6.02
N LEU A 166 -1.78 -36.22 -5.13
CA LEU A 166 -0.91 -36.90 -4.18
C LEU A 166 -1.64 -37.27 -2.87
N PRO A 167 -1.19 -38.30 -2.12
CA PRO A 167 -1.72 -38.61 -0.79
C PRO A 167 -1.73 -37.41 0.16
N GLY A 168 -0.72 -36.53 0.08
CA GLY A 168 -0.77 -35.18 0.64
C GLY A 168 -0.95 -35.15 2.16
N ARG A 169 -0.08 -35.78 2.95
CA ARG A 169 -0.29 -35.94 4.42
C ARG A 169 -0.21 -34.65 5.25
N PHE A 170 0.04 -33.50 4.64
CA PHE A 170 -0.08 -32.19 5.27
C PHE A 170 -0.79 -31.20 4.31
N PRO A 171 -1.45 -30.15 4.84
CA PRO A 171 -2.28 -29.22 4.06
C PRO A 171 -1.46 -28.23 3.22
N ASN A 172 -0.75 -28.74 2.21
CA ASN A 172 0.24 -28.00 1.42
C ASN A 172 -0.33 -26.77 0.70
N LEU A 173 -1.60 -26.80 0.25
CA LEU A 173 -2.24 -25.65 -0.40
C LEU A 173 -2.16 -24.38 0.46
N LEU A 174 -2.42 -24.50 1.77
CA LEU A 174 -2.34 -23.37 2.70
C LEU A 174 -0.90 -23.11 3.13
N VAL A 175 -0.13 -24.16 3.40
CA VAL A 175 1.26 -24.03 3.88
C VAL A 175 2.12 -23.26 2.87
N ASN A 176 2.12 -23.70 1.62
CA ASN A 176 2.96 -23.12 0.56
C ASN A 176 2.22 -22.13 -0.33
N GLY A 177 0.91 -21.98 -0.18
CA GLY A 177 0.11 -21.10 -1.03
C GLY A 177 0.12 -21.54 -2.50
N ALA A 178 -0.42 -20.68 -3.35
CA ALA A 178 -0.38 -20.87 -4.79
C ALA A 178 -0.63 -19.56 -5.52
N SER A 179 0.08 -19.32 -6.62
CA SER A 179 -0.17 -18.19 -7.52
C SER A 179 -0.29 -18.69 -8.95
N GLY A 180 -1.24 -18.18 -9.73
CA GLY A 180 -1.45 -18.60 -11.10
C GLY A 180 -2.49 -17.78 -11.83
N ILE A 181 -2.29 -17.58 -13.13
CA ILE A 181 -3.20 -16.88 -14.02
C ILE A 181 -3.65 -17.87 -15.10
N ALA A 182 -4.95 -18.06 -15.24
CA ALA A 182 -5.60 -18.89 -16.25
C ALA A 182 -6.41 -18.00 -17.21
N ILE A 183 -7.25 -18.60 -18.06
CA ILE A 183 -8.17 -17.85 -18.91
C ILE A 183 -9.43 -17.50 -18.10
N GLY A 184 -9.68 -16.21 -17.89
CA GLY A 184 -10.85 -15.72 -17.15
C GLY A 184 -10.83 -15.93 -15.63
N VAL A 185 -9.82 -16.63 -15.10
CA VAL A 185 -9.68 -16.94 -13.66
C VAL A 185 -8.22 -16.78 -13.24
N ALA A 186 -7.99 -16.35 -12.01
CA ALA A 186 -6.66 -16.31 -11.40
C ALA A 186 -6.73 -16.83 -9.95
N THR A 187 -5.58 -17.20 -9.39
CA THR A 187 -5.42 -17.60 -8.00
C THR A 187 -4.18 -16.93 -7.39
N ASN A 188 -4.31 -16.53 -6.13
CA ASN A 188 -3.25 -16.01 -5.29
C ASN A 188 -3.57 -16.33 -3.82
N ILE A 189 -3.24 -17.55 -3.41
CA ILE A 189 -3.40 -18.08 -2.05
C ILE A 189 -2.12 -17.78 -1.27
N PRO A 190 -2.19 -17.06 -0.13
CA PRO A 190 -1.02 -16.76 0.68
C PRO A 190 -0.49 -18.02 1.40
N THR A 191 0.78 -17.97 1.81
CA THR A 191 1.42 -19.04 2.60
C THR A 191 1.03 -18.96 4.08
N HIS A 192 1.12 -20.08 4.79
CA HIS A 192 0.72 -20.18 6.21
C HIS A 192 1.71 -21.03 7.01
N ASN A 193 1.67 -20.86 8.32
CA ASN A 193 2.50 -21.63 9.22
C ASN A 193 2.01 -23.09 9.30
N LEU A 194 2.90 -24.06 9.06
CA LEU A 194 2.56 -25.50 9.06
C LEU A 194 1.90 -25.94 10.37
N GLY A 195 2.43 -25.53 11.52
CA GLY A 195 1.92 -25.93 12.83
C GLY A 195 0.53 -25.38 13.08
N GLU A 196 0.30 -24.11 12.77
CA GLU A 196 -1.02 -23.47 12.91
C GLU A 196 -2.06 -24.12 12.01
N VAL A 197 -1.73 -24.43 10.74
CA VAL A 197 -2.67 -25.08 9.82
C VAL A 197 -2.99 -26.50 10.28
N ILE A 198 -2.00 -27.28 10.74
CA ILE A 198 -2.26 -28.62 11.29
C ILE A 198 -3.19 -28.55 12.51
N ASP A 199 -2.97 -27.60 13.41
CA ASP A 199 -3.85 -27.40 14.56
C ASP A 199 -5.26 -27.02 14.13
N GLY A 200 -5.41 -26.14 13.13
CA GLY A 200 -6.71 -25.80 12.56
C GLY A 200 -7.43 -26.97 11.88
N VAL A 201 -6.69 -27.82 11.15
CA VAL A 201 -7.22 -29.07 10.57
C VAL A 201 -7.75 -29.99 11.68
N ILE A 202 -6.95 -30.22 12.73
CA ILE A 202 -7.34 -31.08 13.85
C ILE A 202 -8.58 -30.50 14.55
N LEU A 203 -8.60 -29.20 14.78
CA LEU A 203 -9.70 -28.53 15.47
C LEU A 203 -11.02 -28.63 14.68
N GLN A 204 -10.99 -28.44 13.36
CA GLN A 204 -12.17 -28.64 12.50
C GLN A 204 -12.57 -30.11 12.36
N MET A 205 -11.61 -31.04 12.43
CA MET A 205 -11.89 -32.47 12.39
C MET A 205 -12.59 -32.95 13.67
N GLU A 206 -12.27 -32.35 14.82
CA GLU A 206 -12.93 -32.62 16.11
C GLU A 206 -14.28 -31.92 16.24
N ASN A 207 -14.43 -30.73 15.65
CA ASN A 207 -15.69 -30.00 15.58
C ASN A 207 -15.99 -29.51 14.14
N PRO A 208 -16.75 -30.28 13.34
CA PRO A 208 -17.09 -29.91 11.96
C PRO A 208 -17.85 -28.57 11.83
N TYR A 209 -18.56 -28.16 12.90
CA TYR A 209 -19.35 -26.94 12.92
C TYR A 209 -18.58 -25.72 13.44
N ILE A 210 -17.27 -25.84 13.67
CA ILE A 210 -16.43 -24.75 14.18
C ILE A 210 -16.61 -23.44 13.41
N SER A 211 -16.64 -22.34 14.14
CA SER A 211 -16.73 -21.00 13.55
C SER A 211 -15.37 -20.55 12.99
N LEU A 212 -15.40 -19.60 12.06
CA LEU A 212 -14.16 -18.99 11.53
C LEU A 212 -13.36 -18.29 12.65
N ASP A 213 -14.04 -17.69 13.62
CA ASP A 213 -13.40 -16.95 14.70
C ASP A 213 -12.63 -17.86 15.65
N GLU A 214 -13.12 -19.09 15.87
CA GLU A 214 -12.40 -20.10 16.63
C GLU A 214 -11.19 -20.64 15.86
N LEU A 215 -11.31 -20.83 14.54
CA LEU A 215 -10.16 -21.19 13.69
C LEU A 215 -9.08 -20.10 13.70
N LEU A 216 -9.48 -18.83 13.68
CA LEU A 216 -8.56 -17.68 13.71
C LEU A 216 -7.78 -17.53 15.02
N LYS A 217 -8.19 -18.18 16.11
CA LYS A 217 -7.40 -18.24 17.36
C LYS A 217 -6.13 -19.07 17.19
N VAL A 218 -6.15 -20.00 16.23
CA VAL A 218 -5.06 -20.95 15.96
C VAL A 218 -4.34 -20.58 14.66
N ILE A 219 -5.07 -20.42 13.56
CA ILE A 219 -4.55 -19.93 12.28
C ILE A 219 -4.65 -18.40 12.29
N LYS A 220 -3.57 -17.76 12.73
CA LYS A 220 -3.59 -16.31 13.02
C LYS A 220 -3.72 -15.44 11.76
N GLY A 221 -3.24 -15.96 10.64
CA GLY A 221 -3.15 -15.26 9.36
C GLY A 221 -2.05 -15.85 8.49
N PRO A 222 -1.75 -15.24 7.32
CA PRO A 222 -0.63 -15.63 6.48
C PRO A 222 0.73 -15.57 7.20
N ASP A 223 1.60 -16.52 6.89
CA ASP A 223 3.00 -16.55 7.34
C ASP A 223 3.90 -16.67 6.11
N PHE A 224 4.42 -15.53 5.65
CA PHE A 224 5.26 -15.41 4.48
C PHE A 224 6.70 -15.90 4.75
N PRO A 225 7.35 -16.53 3.76
CA PRO A 225 8.74 -16.98 3.90
C PRO A 225 9.72 -15.85 4.19
N THR A 226 9.48 -14.65 3.64
CA THR A 226 10.33 -13.46 3.84
C THR A 226 10.08 -12.73 5.15
N GLY A 227 9.07 -13.16 5.94
CA GLY A 227 8.64 -12.46 7.14
C GLY A 227 7.82 -11.21 6.80
N GLY A 228 8.28 -10.06 7.29
CA GLY A 228 7.58 -8.79 7.23
C GLY A 228 6.49 -8.67 8.29
N THR A 229 5.71 -7.60 8.16
CA THR A 229 4.63 -7.26 9.08
C THR A 229 3.34 -7.08 8.29
N ILE A 230 2.31 -7.85 8.63
CA ILE A 230 0.96 -7.66 8.12
C ILE A 230 0.26 -6.61 8.98
N ILE A 231 -0.43 -5.67 8.34
CA ILE A 231 -1.15 -4.60 9.01
C ILE A 231 -2.65 -4.72 8.73
N GLY A 232 -3.44 -4.79 9.80
CA GLY A 232 -4.90 -4.91 9.77
C GLY A 232 -5.38 -6.36 9.75
N GLN A 233 -6.19 -6.74 10.73
CA GLN A 233 -6.74 -8.11 10.84
C GLN A 233 -8.05 -8.31 10.03
N ASP A 234 -8.79 -7.24 9.73
CA ASP A 234 -10.12 -7.33 9.12
C ASP A 234 -10.10 -7.91 7.70
N GLU A 235 -9.11 -7.51 6.89
CA GLU A 235 -8.97 -8.03 5.53
C GLU A 235 -8.50 -9.50 5.51
N ILE A 236 -7.73 -9.97 6.50
CA ILE A 236 -7.44 -11.40 6.68
C ILE A 236 -8.74 -12.16 6.95
N ARG A 237 -9.57 -11.67 7.87
CA ARG A 237 -10.85 -12.30 8.22
C ARG A 237 -11.77 -12.36 7.00
N LYS A 238 -11.83 -11.30 6.21
CA LYS A 238 -12.60 -11.24 4.95
C LYS A 238 -12.08 -12.22 3.91
N ALA A 239 -10.76 -12.32 3.73
CA ALA A 239 -10.12 -13.28 2.85
C ALA A 239 -10.48 -14.72 3.25
N TYR A 240 -10.41 -15.07 4.53
CA TYR A 240 -10.75 -16.42 4.98
C TYR A 240 -12.23 -16.73 4.99
N ARG A 241 -13.11 -15.73 5.09
CA ARG A 241 -14.55 -15.93 4.98
C ARG A 241 -15.00 -16.12 3.53
N THR A 242 -14.42 -15.37 2.60
CA THR A 242 -14.95 -15.25 1.22
C THR A 242 -14.02 -15.80 0.14
N GLY A 243 -12.77 -16.10 0.48
CA GLY A 243 -11.69 -16.39 -0.47
C GLY A 243 -11.06 -15.15 -1.11
N LYS A 244 -11.47 -13.92 -0.79
CA LYS A 244 -10.89 -12.69 -1.35
C LYS A 244 -10.62 -11.61 -0.31
N GLY A 245 -9.47 -10.95 -0.38
CA GLY A 245 -9.12 -9.84 0.51
C GLY A 245 -7.84 -9.10 0.10
N ARG A 246 -7.64 -7.92 0.67
CA ARG A 246 -6.47 -7.07 0.42
C ARG A 246 -5.61 -6.99 1.67
N ILE A 247 -4.51 -7.71 1.69
CA ILE A 247 -3.64 -7.81 2.87
C ILE A 247 -2.44 -6.89 2.69
N ILE A 248 -2.28 -5.92 3.58
CA ILE A 248 -1.14 -4.99 3.53
C ILE A 248 0.05 -5.67 4.20
N VAL A 249 1.18 -5.70 3.50
CA VAL A 249 2.44 -6.29 3.98
C VAL A 249 3.53 -5.22 3.94
N ARG A 250 4.11 -4.93 5.09
CA ARG A 250 5.16 -3.92 5.31
C ARG A 250 6.49 -4.60 5.63
N ALA A 251 7.58 -4.02 5.14
CA ALA A 251 8.95 -4.41 5.46
C ALA A 251 9.23 -4.20 6.95
N LYS A 252 10.15 -4.98 7.54
CA LYS A 252 10.70 -4.65 8.86
C LYS A 252 11.93 -3.78 8.68
N VAL A 253 11.85 -2.55 9.18
CA VAL A 253 12.90 -1.55 9.10
C VAL A 253 13.20 -1.00 10.48
N ASP A 254 14.48 -1.08 10.88
CA ASP A 254 14.95 -0.51 12.14
C ASP A 254 15.68 0.81 11.89
N ILE A 255 15.57 1.74 12.84
CA ILE A 255 16.31 3.01 12.81
C ILE A 255 17.51 2.89 13.76
N GLU A 256 18.72 2.78 13.19
CA GLU A 256 19.97 2.70 13.93
C GLU A 256 20.71 4.05 13.94
N LYS A 257 21.54 4.28 14.97
CA LYS A 257 22.41 5.47 15.05
C LYS A 257 23.76 5.18 14.42
N ALA A 258 24.25 6.08 13.57
CA ALA A 258 25.58 6.01 12.96
C ALA A 258 26.53 7.10 13.51
N SER A 259 27.81 6.98 13.17
CA SER A 259 28.85 7.94 13.55
C SER A 259 28.59 9.33 12.95
N GLY A 260 29.02 10.38 13.66
CA GLY A 260 28.84 11.76 13.22
C GLY A 260 27.40 12.30 13.31
N GLY A 261 26.50 11.60 14.00
CA GLY A 261 25.10 12.02 14.20
C GLY A 261 24.16 11.66 13.05
N LYS A 262 24.63 10.83 12.10
CA LYS A 262 23.79 10.25 11.03
C LYS A 262 22.88 9.15 11.58
N LYS A 263 21.81 8.83 10.86
CA LYS A 263 20.90 7.71 11.17
C LYS A 263 20.88 6.73 10.00
N LEU A 264 20.58 5.46 10.27
CA LEU A 264 20.45 4.42 9.25
C LEU A 264 19.06 3.82 9.31
N LEU A 265 18.38 3.75 8.17
CA LEU A 265 17.20 2.89 8.01
C LEU A 265 17.70 1.53 7.53
N VAL A 266 17.54 0.51 8.37
CA VAL A 266 18.05 -0.85 8.12
C VAL A 266 16.88 -1.77 7.82
N ILE A 267 16.73 -2.14 6.56
CA ILE A 267 15.72 -3.08 6.08
C ILE A 267 16.21 -4.51 6.37
N LYS A 268 15.50 -5.21 7.26
CA LYS A 268 15.82 -6.57 7.71
C LYS A 268 14.97 -7.65 7.04
N GLU A 269 13.72 -7.33 6.73
CA GLU A 269 12.77 -8.24 6.10
C GLU A 269 11.94 -7.49 5.05
N LEU A 270 11.71 -8.12 3.90
CA LEU A 270 10.93 -7.55 2.80
C LEU A 270 9.51 -8.13 2.75
N PRO A 271 8.55 -7.37 2.18
CA PRO A 271 7.26 -7.93 1.83
C PRO A 271 7.40 -9.10 0.84
N TYR A 272 6.44 -10.02 0.90
CA TYR A 272 6.47 -11.23 0.08
C TYR A 272 6.46 -10.92 -1.42
N GLN A 273 7.31 -11.61 -2.19
CA GLN A 273 7.50 -11.45 -3.64
C GLN A 273 8.02 -10.07 -4.08
N VAL A 274 8.61 -9.28 -3.18
CA VAL A 274 9.34 -8.05 -3.53
C VAL A 274 10.80 -8.38 -3.84
N ASN A 275 11.27 -7.93 -5.00
CA ASN A 275 12.68 -8.01 -5.39
C ASN A 275 13.47 -6.91 -4.66
N LYS A 276 14.56 -7.29 -3.99
CA LYS A 276 15.39 -6.35 -3.22
C LYS A 276 16.11 -5.33 -4.10
N ALA A 277 16.77 -5.76 -5.17
CA ALA A 277 17.52 -4.87 -6.06
C ALA A 277 16.59 -3.85 -6.74
N THR A 278 15.44 -4.29 -7.26
CA THR A 278 14.43 -3.40 -7.87
C THR A 278 13.85 -2.41 -6.87
N LEU A 279 13.62 -2.84 -5.62
CA LEU A 279 13.19 -1.94 -4.54
C LEU A 279 14.24 -0.84 -4.30
N LEU A 280 15.52 -1.21 -4.14
CA LEU A 280 16.59 -0.25 -3.87
C LEU A 280 16.79 0.72 -5.05
N GLU A 281 16.72 0.23 -6.28
CA GLU A 281 16.75 1.07 -7.49
C GLU A 281 15.59 2.07 -7.52
N LYS A 282 14.37 1.62 -7.17
CA LYS A 282 13.19 2.50 -7.07
C LYS A 282 13.36 3.56 -5.98
N ILE A 283 13.94 3.21 -4.84
CA ILE A 283 14.24 4.17 -3.76
C ILE A 283 15.28 5.20 -4.22
N LEU A 284 16.35 4.76 -4.90
CA LEU A 284 17.36 5.66 -5.47
C LEU A 284 16.72 6.66 -6.44
N LYS A 285 15.92 6.17 -7.40
CA LYS A 285 15.21 7.02 -8.35
C LYS A 285 14.28 8.02 -7.66
N LEU A 286 13.54 7.58 -6.63
CA LEU A 286 12.69 8.46 -5.83
C LEU A 286 13.47 9.58 -5.13
N SER A 287 14.68 9.27 -4.63
CA SER A 287 15.56 10.27 -4.00
C SER A 287 16.13 11.30 -4.96
N GLU A 288 16.32 10.94 -6.24
CA GLU A 288 16.84 11.84 -7.28
C GLU A 288 15.75 12.73 -7.87
N GLU A 289 14.56 12.19 -8.12
CA GLU A 289 13.46 12.89 -8.81
C GLU A 289 12.71 13.88 -7.90
N LYS A 290 12.57 13.57 -6.61
CA LYS A 290 11.74 14.37 -5.69
C LYS A 290 12.59 15.19 -4.70
N LYS A 291 12.65 16.50 -4.97
CA LYS A 291 13.23 17.50 -4.04
C LYS A 291 12.26 17.70 -2.86
N GLY A 292 12.72 17.41 -1.65
CA GLY A 292 11.91 17.42 -0.41
C GLY A 292 12.53 16.50 0.64
N VAL A 293 11.71 15.82 1.46
CA VAL A 293 12.16 14.94 2.56
C VAL A 293 13.23 13.90 2.13
N LEU A 294 13.16 13.40 0.89
CA LEU A 294 14.11 12.40 0.38
C LEU A 294 15.51 12.97 0.07
N THR A 295 15.70 14.30 0.02
CA THR A 295 17.07 14.86 -0.07
C THR A 295 17.89 14.60 1.18
N GLY A 296 17.24 14.20 2.28
CA GLY A 296 17.89 13.71 3.49
C GLY A 296 18.55 12.34 3.33
N ILE A 297 18.32 11.61 2.24
CA ILE A 297 19.05 10.37 1.93
C ILE A 297 20.47 10.73 1.46
N ALA A 298 21.47 10.13 2.12
CA ALA A 298 22.88 10.32 1.81
C ALA A 298 23.41 9.23 0.88
N ASP A 299 23.04 7.97 1.15
CA ASP A 299 23.55 6.80 0.44
C ASP A 299 22.61 5.61 0.61
N ILE A 300 22.67 4.65 -0.32
CA ILE A 300 21.89 3.42 -0.31
C ILE A 300 22.86 2.26 -0.58
N ARG A 301 22.96 1.33 0.37
CA ARG A 301 23.94 0.23 0.34
C ARG A 301 23.28 -1.10 0.67
N ASP A 302 23.77 -2.15 0.04
CA ASP A 302 23.39 -3.52 0.39
C ASP A 302 24.52 -4.16 1.20
N GLU A 303 24.27 -4.39 2.48
CA GLU A 303 25.18 -5.05 3.43
C GLU A 303 24.70 -6.49 3.74
N SER A 304 23.81 -7.05 2.92
CA SER A 304 23.37 -8.45 3.01
C SER A 304 24.55 -9.42 2.96
N ASP A 305 24.57 -10.37 3.90
CA ASP A 305 25.57 -11.42 3.94
C ASP A 305 24.94 -12.79 4.29
N ARG A 306 25.77 -13.77 4.65
CA ARG A 306 25.29 -15.11 5.04
C ARG A 306 24.53 -15.13 6.37
N SER A 307 24.64 -14.08 7.19
CA SER A 307 23.98 -13.97 8.48
C SER A 307 22.55 -13.42 8.38
N GLY A 308 22.23 -12.71 7.29
CA GLY A 308 20.88 -12.25 7.01
C GLY A 308 20.83 -11.08 6.04
N MET A 309 19.61 -10.61 5.79
CA MET A 309 19.38 -9.42 4.98
C MET A 309 19.66 -8.14 5.76
N ARG A 310 20.41 -7.23 5.14
CA ARG A 310 20.70 -5.91 5.69
C ARG A 310 20.88 -4.89 4.56
N ALA A 311 19.77 -4.34 4.06
CA ALA A 311 19.84 -3.21 3.14
C ALA A 311 19.75 -1.90 3.93
N VAL A 312 20.70 -0.98 3.72
CA VAL A 312 20.91 0.21 4.54
C VAL A 312 20.67 1.46 3.70
N ILE A 313 19.79 2.34 4.19
CA ILE A 313 19.61 3.68 3.67
C ILE A 313 20.19 4.66 4.70
N GLU A 314 21.27 5.33 4.35
CA GLU A 314 21.92 6.31 5.22
C GLU A 314 21.20 7.65 5.13
N VAL A 315 20.84 8.20 6.28
CA VAL A 315 20.17 9.49 6.41
C VAL A 315 21.18 10.54 6.91
N LYS A 316 21.19 11.70 6.27
CA LYS A 316 22.01 12.87 6.64
C LYS A 316 21.68 13.34 8.06
N LYS A 317 22.60 14.09 8.67
CA LYS A 317 22.49 14.56 10.06
C LYS A 317 21.24 15.41 10.32
N ASP A 318 20.84 16.20 9.32
CA ASP A 318 19.67 17.08 9.29
C ASP A 318 18.39 16.38 8.79
N GLY A 319 18.50 15.14 8.29
CA GLY A 319 17.37 14.38 7.78
C GLY A 319 16.53 13.72 8.87
N ASP A 320 15.21 13.80 8.73
CA ASP A 320 14.26 13.10 9.60
C ASP A 320 14.03 11.67 9.09
N ALA A 321 14.66 10.70 9.76
CA ALA A 321 14.58 9.29 9.41
C ALA A 321 13.16 8.72 9.46
N GLU A 322 12.31 9.17 10.37
CA GLU A 322 10.93 8.67 10.49
C GLU A 322 10.07 9.17 9.33
N LYS A 323 10.18 10.47 8.99
CA LYS A 323 9.48 11.02 7.82
C LYS A 323 9.94 10.40 6.51
N ILE A 324 11.25 10.18 6.35
CA ILE A 324 11.79 9.46 5.18
C ILE A 324 11.20 8.05 5.11
N LEU A 325 11.22 7.31 6.22
CA LEU A 325 10.69 5.95 6.25
C LEU A 325 9.19 5.90 5.89
N ASN A 326 8.39 6.78 6.48
CA ASN A 326 6.97 6.93 6.16
C ASN A 326 6.75 7.27 4.67
N TYR A 327 7.56 8.18 4.13
CA TYR A 327 7.53 8.49 2.70
C TYR A 327 7.84 7.26 1.84
N LEU A 328 8.87 6.50 2.20
CA LEU A 328 9.25 5.28 1.49
C LEU A 328 8.18 4.19 1.60
N TYR A 329 7.52 4.00 2.74
CA TYR A 329 6.38 3.08 2.84
C TYR A 329 5.24 3.49 1.90
N LYS A 330 4.99 4.78 1.69
CA LYS A 330 3.88 5.24 0.83
C LYS A 330 4.18 5.12 -0.67
N TYR A 331 5.44 5.34 -1.08
CA TYR A 331 5.81 5.51 -2.49
C TYR A 331 6.78 4.45 -3.04
N SER A 332 7.37 3.61 -2.19
CA SER A 332 8.22 2.47 -2.59
C SER A 332 7.54 1.13 -2.29
N ASP A 333 8.21 0.01 -2.62
CA ASP A 333 7.69 -1.33 -2.36
C ASP A 333 8.06 -1.86 -0.95
N LEU A 334 8.48 -0.97 -0.03
CA LEU A 334 8.59 -1.30 1.40
C LEU A 334 7.23 -1.61 2.03
N GLN A 335 6.13 -1.18 1.42
CA GLN A 335 4.78 -1.60 1.79
C GLN A 335 3.99 -1.92 0.52
N VAL A 336 3.48 -3.14 0.43
CA VAL A 336 2.72 -3.61 -0.72
C VAL A 336 1.38 -4.20 -0.29
N THR A 337 0.44 -4.30 -1.23
CA THR A 337 -0.82 -5.03 -1.02
C THR A 337 -0.72 -6.41 -1.65
N PHE A 338 -0.82 -7.45 -0.83
CA PHE A 338 -1.06 -8.82 -1.28
C PHE A 338 -2.57 -9.01 -1.53
N GLY A 339 -2.95 -9.10 -2.80
CA GLY A 339 -4.33 -9.42 -3.19
C GLY A 339 -4.61 -10.90 -3.05
N ALA A 340 -5.18 -11.32 -1.91
CA ALA A 340 -5.60 -12.70 -1.70
C ALA A 340 -6.80 -13.04 -2.60
N ASN A 341 -6.67 -14.10 -3.37
CA ASN A 341 -7.70 -14.63 -4.25
C ASN A 341 -7.61 -16.16 -4.25
N MET A 342 -8.34 -16.79 -3.33
CA MET A 342 -8.20 -18.19 -2.98
C MET A 342 -9.04 -19.06 -3.90
N VAL A 343 -8.53 -19.30 -5.10
CA VAL A 343 -9.18 -20.16 -6.10
C VAL A 343 -8.37 -21.45 -6.29
N ALA A 344 -9.03 -22.59 -6.19
CA ALA A 344 -8.45 -23.90 -6.45
C ALA A 344 -9.44 -24.77 -7.22
N ILE A 345 -8.95 -25.84 -7.84
CA ILE A 345 -9.81 -26.86 -8.45
C ILE A 345 -10.36 -27.72 -7.32
N ALA A 346 -11.67 -27.72 -7.16
CA ALA A 346 -12.41 -28.54 -6.20
C ALA A 346 -13.62 -29.16 -6.92
N ASP A 347 -13.86 -30.45 -6.71
CA ASP A 347 -14.89 -31.22 -7.42
C ASP A 347 -14.82 -31.08 -8.96
N GLY A 348 -13.60 -31.09 -9.50
CA GLY A 348 -13.34 -31.03 -10.94
C GLY A 348 -13.53 -29.65 -11.59
N ARG A 349 -13.76 -28.58 -10.83
CA ARG A 349 -13.95 -27.22 -11.37
C ARG A 349 -13.25 -26.14 -10.52
N PRO A 350 -12.89 -24.99 -11.10
CA PRO A 350 -12.37 -23.86 -10.32
C PRO A 350 -13.43 -23.33 -9.35
N GLN A 351 -13.10 -23.23 -8.07
CA GLN A 351 -13.97 -22.67 -7.03
C GLN A 351 -13.19 -21.65 -6.19
N GLN A 352 -13.85 -20.54 -5.84
CA GLN A 352 -13.33 -19.57 -4.88
C GLN A 352 -13.73 -20.03 -3.47
N LEU A 353 -12.75 -20.28 -2.61
CA LEU A 353 -12.93 -20.96 -1.34
C LEU A 353 -12.39 -20.12 -0.17
N GLY A 354 -13.14 -20.09 0.92
CA GLY A 354 -12.68 -19.63 2.23
C GLY A 354 -11.83 -20.68 2.96
N LEU A 355 -11.26 -20.30 4.10
CA LEU A 355 -10.38 -21.14 4.90
C LEU A 355 -11.07 -22.44 5.36
N LYS A 356 -12.30 -22.34 5.87
CA LYS A 356 -13.05 -23.49 6.39
C LYS A 356 -13.35 -24.53 5.29
N GLU A 357 -13.62 -24.06 4.07
CA GLU A 357 -13.92 -24.93 2.92
C GLU A 357 -12.66 -25.67 2.47
N ILE A 358 -11.53 -24.97 2.33
CA ILE A 358 -10.24 -25.58 1.99
C ILE A 358 -9.85 -26.66 3.00
N LEU A 359 -9.95 -26.36 4.30
CA LEU A 359 -9.67 -27.33 5.36
C LEU A 359 -10.63 -28.52 5.29
N GLY A 360 -11.91 -28.28 4.96
CA GLY A 360 -12.92 -29.33 4.77
C GLY A 360 -12.54 -30.29 3.64
N TYR A 361 -12.18 -29.78 2.46
CA TYR A 361 -11.72 -30.61 1.34
C TYR A 361 -10.47 -31.42 1.69
N TYR A 362 -9.49 -30.78 2.36
CA TYR A 362 -8.29 -31.47 2.82
C TYR A 362 -8.60 -32.60 3.81
N ILE A 363 -9.47 -32.36 4.80
CA ILE A 363 -9.90 -33.36 5.78
C ILE A 363 -10.58 -34.54 5.08
N GLN A 364 -11.47 -34.28 4.12
CA GLN A 364 -12.14 -35.33 3.38
C GLN A 364 -11.17 -36.15 2.54
N HIS A 365 -10.21 -35.49 1.87
CA HIS A 365 -9.14 -36.15 1.14
C HIS A 365 -8.33 -37.07 2.07
N GLN A 366 -7.91 -36.59 3.25
CA GLN A 366 -7.17 -37.41 4.22
C GLN A 366 -7.99 -38.60 4.74
N LYS A 367 -9.29 -38.43 5.00
CA LYS A 367 -10.17 -39.55 5.36
C LYS A 367 -10.21 -40.61 4.26
N ASN A 368 -10.31 -40.19 2.99
CA ASN A 368 -10.33 -41.10 1.85
C ASN A 368 -8.99 -41.83 1.69
N VAL A 369 -7.88 -41.09 1.70
CA VAL A 369 -6.51 -41.63 1.59
C VAL A 369 -6.23 -42.65 2.69
N VAL A 370 -6.52 -42.31 3.95
CA VAL A 370 -6.26 -43.21 5.08
C VAL A 370 -7.20 -44.41 5.05
N THR A 371 -8.47 -44.25 4.68
CA THR A 371 -9.40 -45.37 4.50
C THR A 371 -8.89 -46.34 3.43
N ARG A 372 -8.49 -45.85 2.26
CA ARG A 372 -7.92 -46.68 1.18
C ARG A 372 -6.65 -47.39 1.62
N ARG A 373 -5.75 -46.69 2.31
CA ARG A 373 -4.52 -47.28 2.87
C ARG A 373 -4.82 -48.41 3.85
N VAL A 374 -5.74 -48.17 4.80
CA VAL A 374 -6.14 -49.16 5.81
C VAL A 374 -6.81 -50.37 5.15
N LYS A 375 -7.64 -50.15 4.12
CA LYS A 375 -8.25 -51.22 3.32
C LYS A 375 -7.20 -52.03 2.55
N TYR A 376 -6.24 -51.37 1.91
CA TYR A 376 -5.13 -52.04 1.22
C TYR A 376 -4.30 -52.90 2.18
N ASP A 377 -3.92 -52.34 3.34
CA ASP A 377 -3.17 -53.07 4.36
C ASP A 377 -4.01 -54.23 4.95
N LEU A 378 -5.35 -54.08 5.05
CA LEU A 378 -6.27 -55.12 5.50
C LEU A 378 -6.40 -56.24 4.47
N ASP A 379 -6.59 -55.93 3.20
CA ASP A 379 -6.71 -56.91 2.11
C ASP A 379 -5.41 -57.72 1.99
N LYS A 380 -4.26 -57.06 2.13
CA LYS A 380 -2.95 -57.72 2.19
C LYS A 380 -2.80 -58.60 3.43
N ALA A 381 -3.25 -58.15 4.59
CA ALA A 381 -3.22 -58.93 5.83
C ALA A 381 -4.14 -60.16 5.75
N LYS A 382 -5.36 -60.01 5.21
CA LYS A 382 -6.32 -61.11 4.96
C LYS A 382 -5.77 -62.12 3.97
N ALA A 383 -5.18 -61.66 2.86
CA ALA A 383 -4.52 -62.56 1.90
C ALA A 383 -3.36 -63.35 2.57
N ARG A 384 -2.60 -62.71 3.45
CA ARG A 384 -1.52 -63.39 4.20
C ARG A 384 -2.08 -64.38 5.23
N GLU A 385 -3.11 -63.99 5.98
CA GLU A 385 -3.79 -64.83 6.97
C GLU A 385 -4.35 -66.10 6.33
N HIS A 386 -5.01 -65.95 5.18
CA HIS A 386 -5.54 -67.05 4.37
C HIS A 386 -4.47 -68.07 3.99
N ILE A 387 -3.29 -67.61 3.57
CA ILE A 387 -2.16 -68.51 3.26
C ILE A 387 -1.61 -69.19 4.53
N LEU A 388 -1.46 -68.44 5.63
CA LEU A 388 -0.95 -68.98 6.90
C LEU A 388 -1.90 -70.03 7.49
N GLU A 389 -3.22 -69.85 7.36
CA GLU A 389 -4.22 -70.84 7.78
C GLU A 389 -4.03 -72.16 7.02
N GLY A 390 -3.89 -72.10 5.69
CA GLY A 390 -3.64 -73.28 4.86
C GLY A 390 -2.34 -74.00 5.21
N LEU A 391 -1.25 -73.25 5.45
CA LEU A 391 0.02 -73.81 5.89
C LEU A 391 -0.08 -74.46 7.27
N MET A 392 -0.86 -73.89 8.20
CA MET A 392 -1.07 -74.45 9.53
C MET A 392 -1.84 -75.77 9.47
N ILE A 393 -2.88 -75.85 8.63
CA ILE A 393 -3.61 -77.10 8.37
C ILE A 393 -2.65 -78.17 7.82
N ALA A 394 -1.76 -77.80 6.90
CA ALA A 394 -0.80 -78.72 6.32
C ALA A 394 0.24 -79.22 7.32
N ILE A 395 0.78 -78.34 8.16
CA ILE A 395 1.75 -78.69 9.20
C ILE A 395 1.14 -79.67 10.22
N ASN A 396 -0.10 -79.42 10.64
CA ASN A 396 -0.81 -80.29 11.58
C ASN A 396 -1.16 -81.67 11.01
N ASN A 397 -1.10 -81.85 9.68
CA ASN A 397 -1.49 -83.07 8.97
C ASN A 397 -0.39 -83.52 7.98
N ILE A 398 0.88 -83.29 8.30
CA ILE A 398 1.97 -83.34 7.32
C ILE A 398 2.14 -84.71 6.65
N ASP A 399 1.97 -85.80 7.38
CA ASP A 399 2.10 -87.16 6.82
C ASP A 399 1.04 -87.41 5.74
N ARG A 400 -0.20 -86.98 5.98
CA ARG A 400 -1.30 -87.11 5.02
C ARG A 400 -1.10 -86.21 3.81
N VAL A 401 -0.57 -85.00 4.01
CA VAL A 401 -0.21 -84.09 2.92
C VAL A 401 0.86 -84.73 2.03
N ILE A 402 1.92 -85.31 2.62
CA ILE A 402 2.99 -86.00 1.87
C ILE A 402 2.44 -87.21 1.11
N GLU A 403 1.56 -88.00 1.72
CA GLU A 403 0.91 -89.15 1.08
C GLU A 403 0.12 -88.72 -0.17
N ILE A 404 -0.71 -87.67 -0.06
CA ILE A 404 -1.49 -87.13 -1.17
C ILE A 404 -0.58 -86.61 -2.29
N ILE A 405 0.51 -85.92 -1.95
CA ILE A 405 1.47 -85.39 -2.92
C ILE A 405 2.19 -86.54 -3.64
N ARG A 406 2.71 -87.52 -2.90
CA ARG A 406 3.43 -88.68 -3.47
C ARG A 406 2.52 -89.60 -4.30
N GLY A 407 1.25 -89.72 -3.94
CA GLY A 407 0.25 -90.52 -4.66
C GLY A 407 -0.31 -89.82 -5.91
N SER A 408 -0.01 -88.55 -6.13
CA SER A 408 -0.53 -87.77 -7.25
C SER A 408 0.43 -87.78 -8.45
N LYS A 409 -0.10 -87.96 -9.67
CA LYS A 409 0.71 -88.07 -10.90
C LYS A 409 1.45 -86.79 -11.29
N ASN A 410 0.94 -85.61 -10.91
CA ASN A 410 1.53 -84.31 -11.22
C ASN A 410 1.04 -83.24 -10.23
N PRO A 411 1.65 -82.03 -10.20
CA PRO A 411 1.29 -80.98 -9.26
C PRO A 411 -0.16 -80.50 -9.36
N SER A 412 -0.75 -80.49 -10.56
CA SER A 412 -2.16 -80.09 -10.76
C SER A 412 -3.13 -81.06 -10.07
N VAL A 413 -2.88 -82.37 -10.20
CA VAL A 413 -3.66 -83.41 -9.51
C VAL A 413 -3.46 -83.34 -8.00
N ALA A 414 -2.21 -83.16 -7.54
CA ALA A 414 -1.90 -82.99 -6.12
C ALA A 414 -2.65 -81.79 -5.51
N ARG A 415 -2.66 -80.65 -6.21
CA ARG A 415 -3.38 -79.44 -5.79
C ARG A 415 -4.88 -79.72 -5.62
N LYS A 416 -5.53 -80.30 -6.63
CA LYS A 416 -6.97 -80.64 -6.56
C LYS A 416 -7.30 -81.62 -5.43
N ASN A 417 -6.43 -82.60 -5.19
CA ASN A 417 -6.61 -83.56 -4.10
C ASN A 417 -6.47 -82.90 -2.72
N LEU A 418 -5.45 -82.04 -2.52
CA LEU A 418 -5.26 -81.28 -1.29
C LEU A 418 -6.44 -80.34 -1.02
N MET A 419 -6.94 -79.66 -2.05
CA MET A 419 -8.14 -78.81 -1.96
C MET A 419 -9.37 -79.61 -1.52
N ARG A 420 -9.60 -80.79 -2.10
CA ARG A 420 -10.76 -81.63 -1.76
C ARG A 420 -10.67 -82.20 -0.35
N GLU A 421 -9.50 -82.72 0.04
CA GLU A 421 -9.32 -83.39 1.33
C GLU A 421 -9.43 -82.40 2.50
N PHE A 422 -8.69 -81.29 2.43
CA PHE A 422 -8.56 -80.33 3.52
C PHE A 422 -9.46 -79.10 3.35
N LYS A 423 -10.36 -79.11 2.35
CA LYS A 423 -11.24 -77.98 2.00
C LYS A 423 -10.49 -76.66 1.76
N LEU A 424 -9.32 -76.76 1.15
CA LEU A 424 -8.45 -75.62 0.89
C LEU A 424 -8.81 -74.93 -0.42
N THR A 425 -8.53 -73.63 -0.49
CA THR A 425 -8.55 -72.88 -1.75
C THR A 425 -7.36 -73.23 -2.64
N GLU A 426 -7.45 -72.85 -3.92
CA GLU A 426 -6.36 -73.08 -4.87
C GLU A 426 -5.05 -72.40 -4.44
N THR A 427 -5.13 -71.17 -3.93
CA THR A 427 -3.97 -70.41 -3.44
C THR A 427 -3.32 -71.04 -2.21
N GLN A 428 -4.12 -71.55 -1.27
CA GLN A 428 -3.60 -72.28 -0.10
C GLN A 428 -2.94 -73.59 -0.51
N ALA A 429 -3.60 -74.39 -1.34
CA ALA A 429 -3.04 -75.66 -1.83
C ALA A 429 -1.75 -75.45 -2.61
N GLN A 430 -1.67 -74.38 -3.42
CA GLN A 430 -0.43 -74.01 -4.10
C GLN A 430 0.67 -73.61 -3.12
N ALA A 431 0.38 -72.80 -2.11
CA ALA A 431 1.37 -72.43 -1.09
C ALA A 431 1.92 -73.62 -0.29
N ILE A 432 1.09 -74.66 -0.07
CA ILE A 432 1.54 -75.92 0.53
C ILE A 432 2.48 -76.68 -0.39
N LEU A 433 2.18 -76.76 -1.70
CA LEU A 433 3.06 -77.40 -2.68
C LEU A 433 4.41 -76.68 -2.80
N ASP A 434 4.41 -75.35 -2.64
CA ASP A 434 5.63 -74.52 -2.67
C ASP A 434 6.37 -74.49 -1.33
N MET A 435 5.86 -75.17 -0.30
CA MET A 435 6.47 -75.22 1.02
C MET A 435 7.78 -76.01 0.99
N ARG A 436 8.86 -75.40 1.49
CA ARG A 436 10.17 -76.05 1.63
C ARG A 436 10.24 -76.92 2.89
N LEU A 437 10.90 -78.07 2.82
CA LEU A 437 11.05 -79.00 3.95
C LEU A 437 11.58 -78.35 5.25
N GLN A 438 12.46 -77.34 5.14
CA GLN A 438 12.97 -76.59 6.31
C GLN A 438 11.88 -75.96 7.19
N ARG A 439 10.70 -75.64 6.61
CA ARG A 439 9.56 -75.05 7.32
C ARG A 439 8.91 -76.00 8.31
N LEU A 440 9.24 -77.29 8.27
CA LEU A 440 8.73 -78.32 9.17
C LEU A 440 9.53 -78.45 10.47
N THR A 441 10.63 -77.69 10.62
CA THR A 441 11.37 -77.67 11.88
C THR A 441 10.55 -76.98 12.98
N ASN A 442 10.67 -77.45 14.22
CA ASN A 442 9.85 -76.93 15.35
C ASN A 442 9.94 -75.40 15.52
N LEU A 443 11.13 -74.81 15.30
CA LEU A 443 11.32 -73.36 15.39
C LEU A 443 10.55 -72.59 14.31
N GLU A 444 10.49 -73.13 13.08
CA GLU A 444 9.74 -72.53 11.98
C GLU A 444 8.23 -72.61 12.21
N ILE A 445 7.74 -73.71 12.77
CA ILE A 445 6.32 -73.87 13.15
C ILE A 445 5.93 -72.81 14.19
N ILE A 446 6.71 -72.66 15.26
CA ILE A 446 6.47 -71.63 16.28
C ILE A 446 6.51 -70.21 15.67
N THR A 447 7.40 -69.98 14.72
CA THR A 447 7.51 -68.69 14.03
C THR A 447 6.27 -68.41 13.18
N LEU A 448 5.75 -69.41 12.46
CA LEU A 448 4.51 -69.31 11.68
C LEU A 448 3.29 -69.09 12.57
N GLU A 449 3.17 -69.79 13.70
CA GLU A 449 2.09 -69.56 14.67
C GLU A 449 2.11 -68.14 15.23
N ARG A 450 3.31 -67.63 15.54
CA ARG A 450 3.47 -66.25 16.03
C ARG A 450 3.09 -65.25 14.95
N GLU A 451 3.53 -65.46 13.71
CA GLU A 451 3.16 -64.64 12.56
C GLU A 451 1.64 -64.64 12.38
N TYR A 452 0.99 -65.80 12.41
CA TYR A 452 -0.46 -65.94 12.28
C TYR A 452 -1.22 -65.16 13.35
N LYS A 453 -0.84 -65.31 14.63
CA LYS A 453 -1.43 -64.55 15.75
C LYS A 453 -1.24 -63.04 15.56
N GLN A 454 -0.07 -62.60 15.09
CA GLN A 454 0.21 -61.18 14.84
C GLN A 454 -0.61 -60.63 13.66
N VAL A 455 -0.76 -61.39 12.59
CA VAL A 455 -1.58 -61.01 11.44
C VAL A 455 -3.05 -60.90 11.84
N LYS A 456 -3.59 -61.87 12.60
CA LYS A 456 -4.96 -61.79 13.14
C LYS A 456 -5.20 -60.53 13.97
N LYS A 457 -4.29 -60.23 14.91
CA LYS A 457 -4.35 -58.99 15.71
C LYS A 457 -4.29 -57.73 14.83
N THR A 458 -3.55 -57.78 13.72
CA THR A 458 -3.46 -56.67 12.76
C THR A 458 -4.77 -56.49 12.01
N ILE A 459 -5.39 -57.58 11.54
CA ILE A 459 -6.71 -57.58 10.89
C ILE A 459 -7.76 -56.99 11.83
N GLU A 460 -7.86 -57.49 13.07
CA GLU A 460 -8.80 -56.97 14.08
C GLU A 460 -8.65 -55.46 14.29
N LYS A 461 -7.40 -54.98 14.37
CA LYS A 461 -7.11 -53.55 14.52
C LYS A 461 -7.54 -52.74 13.30
N LEU A 462 -7.24 -53.23 12.09
CA LEU A 462 -7.57 -52.53 10.84
C LEU A 462 -9.09 -52.51 10.59
N GLU A 463 -9.78 -53.62 10.86
CA GLU A 463 -11.24 -53.70 10.80
C GLU A 463 -11.90 -52.76 11.81
N ALA A 464 -11.38 -52.68 13.04
CA ALA A 464 -11.87 -51.73 14.03
C ALA A 464 -11.72 -50.27 13.57
N ILE A 465 -10.61 -49.93 12.88
CA ILE A 465 -10.40 -48.58 12.33
C ILE A 465 -11.40 -48.30 11.20
N LEU A 466 -11.62 -49.23 10.27
CA LEU A 466 -12.60 -49.06 9.19
C LEU A 466 -14.04 -48.99 9.71
N GLY A 467 -14.35 -49.71 10.80
CA GLY A 467 -15.66 -49.70 11.43
C GLY A 467 -15.95 -48.49 12.32
N SER A 468 -14.97 -47.59 12.54
CA SER A 468 -15.14 -46.45 13.44
C SER A 468 -14.47 -45.19 12.91
N GLU A 469 -15.28 -44.23 12.47
CA GLU A 469 -14.80 -42.91 12.05
C GLU A 469 -13.98 -42.21 13.15
N LYS A 470 -14.36 -42.39 14.42
CA LYS A 470 -13.60 -41.85 15.57
C LYS A 470 -12.18 -42.41 15.64
N LEU A 471 -11.99 -43.71 15.37
CA LEU A 471 -10.66 -44.33 15.33
C LEU A 471 -9.86 -43.90 14.09
N LEU A 472 -10.53 -43.75 12.95
CA LEU A 472 -9.92 -43.20 11.73
C LEU A 472 -9.40 -41.77 11.97
N ILE A 473 -10.23 -40.89 12.53
CA ILE A 473 -9.86 -39.51 12.91
C ILE A 473 -8.70 -39.52 13.91
N LYS A 474 -8.72 -40.40 14.91
CA LYS A 474 -7.63 -40.55 15.88
C LYS A 474 -6.31 -40.93 15.21
N LEU A 475 -6.34 -41.80 14.19
CA LEU A 475 -5.16 -42.18 13.42
C LEU A 475 -4.63 -41.00 12.60
N ILE A 476 -5.51 -40.30 11.86
CA ILE A 476 -5.13 -39.12 11.06
C ILE A 476 -4.53 -38.03 11.96
N LYS A 477 -5.16 -37.75 13.11
CA LYS A 477 -4.67 -36.77 14.09
C LYS A 477 -3.28 -37.14 14.58
N LYS A 478 -3.05 -38.41 14.94
CA LYS A 478 -1.73 -38.87 15.39
C LYS A 478 -0.67 -38.62 14.33
N GLU A 479 -0.98 -38.94 13.08
CA GLU A 479 -0.09 -38.78 11.94
C GLU A 479 0.23 -37.31 11.62
N LEU A 480 -0.76 -36.43 11.69
CA LEU A 480 -0.55 -34.98 11.53
C LEU A 480 0.31 -34.40 12.66
N LEU A 481 0.11 -34.83 13.90
CA LEU A 481 0.91 -34.38 15.04
C LEU A 481 2.37 -34.84 14.92
N GLU A 482 2.63 -36.05 14.42
CA GLU A 482 3.99 -36.53 14.13
C GLU A 482 4.69 -35.66 13.06
N ILE A 483 3.96 -35.20 12.04
CA ILE A 483 4.49 -34.28 11.03
C ILE A 483 4.75 -32.90 11.64
N LYS A 484 3.81 -32.38 12.44
CA LYS A 484 3.95 -31.09 13.14
C LYS A 484 5.20 -31.09 14.03
N GLU A 485 5.39 -32.12 14.83
CA GLU A 485 6.53 -32.24 15.75
C GLU A 485 7.87 -32.21 15.01
N LYS A 486 7.94 -32.83 13.82
CA LYS A 486 9.18 -32.91 13.03
C LYS A 486 9.49 -31.66 12.20
N TYR A 487 8.45 -30.99 11.68
CA TYR A 487 8.63 -30.01 10.59
C TYR A 487 8.06 -28.62 10.89
N SER A 488 7.33 -28.43 11.98
CA SER A 488 6.81 -27.11 12.33
C SER A 488 7.96 -26.14 12.62
N THR A 489 7.81 -24.90 12.15
CA THR A 489 8.77 -23.82 12.40
C THR A 489 8.06 -22.66 13.08
N PRO A 490 8.79 -21.80 13.83
CA PRO A 490 8.21 -20.58 14.38
C PRO A 490 7.61 -19.70 13.29
N ARG A 491 6.59 -18.91 13.65
CA ARG A 491 6.02 -17.89 12.77
C ARG A 491 7.09 -16.85 12.44
N ARG A 492 7.18 -16.42 11.17
CA ARG A 492 8.10 -15.38 10.70
C ARG A 492 7.40 -14.02 10.60
N THR A 493 6.18 -14.03 10.06
CA THR A 493 5.40 -12.82 9.80
C THR A 493 4.69 -12.32 11.05
N GLU A 494 4.90 -11.06 11.39
CA GLU A 494 4.19 -10.37 12.47
C GLU A 494 2.83 -9.87 11.99
N ILE A 495 1.84 -9.80 12.88
CA ILE A 495 0.51 -9.25 12.57
C ILE A 495 0.18 -8.14 13.56
N ILE A 496 0.05 -6.92 13.05
CA ILE A 496 -0.49 -5.76 13.76
C ILE A 496 -1.98 -5.68 13.45
N LYS A 497 -2.81 -5.67 14.50
CA LYS A 497 -4.27 -5.74 14.35
C LYS A 497 -4.88 -4.44 13.86
N ASP A 498 -4.35 -3.31 14.34
CA ASP A 498 -4.85 -1.98 14.00
C ASP A 498 -4.53 -1.68 12.53
N SER A 499 -5.58 -1.40 11.75
CA SER A 499 -5.45 -1.06 10.34
C SER A 499 -5.05 0.39 10.12
N SER A 500 -5.24 1.27 11.10
CA SER A 500 -4.87 2.69 11.01
C SER A 500 -3.35 2.89 10.89
N GLU A 501 -2.55 1.96 11.42
CA GLU A 501 -1.09 1.97 11.28
C GLU A 501 -0.61 1.80 9.83
N ALA A 502 -1.48 1.33 8.93
CA ALA A 502 -1.16 1.23 7.50
C ALA A 502 -1.22 2.59 6.80
N GLU A 503 -1.99 3.54 7.35
CA GLU A 503 -2.20 4.86 6.75
C GLU A 503 -1.07 5.80 7.14
N ILE A 504 -0.48 6.44 6.12
CA ILE A 504 0.61 7.39 6.29
C ILE A 504 0.05 8.77 6.00
N LYS A 505 -0.11 9.56 7.08
CA LYS A 505 -0.71 10.89 7.04
C LYS A 505 0.08 11.79 6.11
N THR A 506 -0.62 12.67 5.41
CA THR A 506 0.02 13.57 4.45
C THR A 506 0.85 14.63 5.18
N GLU A 507 0.45 15.01 6.39
CA GLU A 507 1.22 15.90 7.28
C GLU A 507 2.63 15.37 7.57
N ASP A 508 2.81 14.04 7.68
CA ASP A 508 4.11 13.42 7.96
C ASP A 508 5.10 13.54 6.78
N LEU A 509 4.61 13.93 5.59
CA LEU A 509 5.37 14.00 4.34
C LEU A 509 5.81 15.43 3.97
N ILE A 510 5.21 16.45 4.60
CA ILE A 510 5.48 17.86 4.29
C ILE A 510 6.69 18.31 5.13
N HIS A 511 7.72 18.77 4.44
CA HIS A 511 8.84 19.47 5.07
C HIS A 511 8.43 20.93 5.24
N VAL A 512 8.27 21.37 6.49
CA VAL A 512 7.87 22.74 6.81
C VAL A 512 9.08 23.66 6.65
N GLU A 513 8.99 24.63 5.73
CA GLU A 513 10.03 25.63 5.49
C GLU A 513 9.49 27.04 5.67
N GLU A 514 10.29 27.90 6.33
CA GLU A 514 10.04 29.33 6.41
C GLU A 514 10.18 30.00 5.03
N CYS A 515 9.20 30.83 4.70
CA CYS A 515 9.12 31.52 3.42
C CYS A 515 8.43 32.88 3.52
N VAL A 516 8.58 33.68 2.47
CA VAL A 516 7.91 34.96 2.29
C VAL A 516 6.96 34.84 1.10
N ILE A 517 5.72 35.28 1.29
CA ILE A 517 4.73 35.43 0.23
C ILE A 517 4.68 36.90 -0.18
N ALA A 518 4.91 37.16 -1.46
CA ALA A 518 4.80 38.50 -2.06
C ALA A 518 3.69 38.50 -3.11
N LEU A 519 2.82 39.51 -3.06
CA LEU A 519 1.76 39.75 -4.02
C LEU A 519 1.90 41.16 -4.60
N THR A 520 1.94 41.26 -5.92
CA THR A 520 2.04 42.54 -6.62
C THR A 520 0.67 43.18 -6.85
N ARG A 521 0.67 44.48 -7.20
CA ARG A 521 -0.53 45.24 -7.55
C ARG A 521 -1.29 44.64 -8.73
N ASN A 522 -0.57 44.06 -9.70
CA ASN A 522 -1.17 43.34 -10.83
C ASN A 522 -1.60 41.91 -10.48
N GLN A 523 -1.62 41.54 -9.20
CA GLN A 523 -2.09 40.25 -8.71
C GLN A 523 -1.22 39.06 -9.15
N ASP A 524 0.09 39.29 -9.28
CA ASP A 524 1.08 38.22 -9.40
C ASP A 524 1.57 37.84 -8.01
N ILE A 525 1.50 36.55 -7.67
CA ILE A 525 1.89 36.00 -6.38
C ILE A 525 3.12 35.09 -6.53
N LYS A 526 4.01 35.15 -5.54
CA LYS A 526 5.18 34.27 -5.45
C LYS A 526 5.50 33.89 -4.03
N ARG A 527 6.11 32.71 -3.88
CA ARG A 527 6.76 32.24 -2.66
C ARG A 527 8.28 32.33 -2.83
N VAL A 528 8.97 32.81 -1.81
CA VAL A 528 10.44 32.89 -1.78
C VAL A 528 10.89 32.31 -0.46
N SER A 529 11.87 31.39 -0.45
CA SER A 529 12.41 30.89 0.83
C SER A 529 13.04 32.01 1.66
N GLN A 530 12.94 31.93 2.99
CA GLN A 530 13.46 32.97 3.90
C GLN A 530 14.95 33.24 3.66
N LYS A 531 15.72 32.18 3.37
CA LYS A 531 17.15 32.26 3.05
C LYS A 531 17.43 33.05 1.77
N ALA A 532 16.61 32.87 0.73
CA ALA A 532 16.77 33.60 -0.52
C ALA A 532 16.40 35.07 -0.32
N PHE A 533 15.31 35.36 0.41
CA PHE A 533 14.87 36.70 0.74
C PHE A 533 15.93 37.49 1.53
N ASN A 534 16.47 36.90 2.61
CA ASN A 534 17.51 37.51 3.45
C ASN A 534 18.84 37.76 2.72
N ARG A 535 19.12 37.02 1.64
CA ARG A 535 20.30 37.27 0.79
C ARG A 535 20.06 38.41 -0.18
N SER A 536 18.85 38.52 -0.71
CA SER A 536 18.49 39.58 -1.66
C SER A 536 18.28 40.95 -1.02
N SER A 537 17.98 41.03 0.28
CA SER A 537 17.77 42.29 1.00
C SER A 537 19.05 43.12 1.21
N LYS A 538 20.24 42.62 0.84
CA LYS A 538 21.51 43.37 0.92
C LYS A 538 21.87 44.15 -0.35
N ASP A 539 21.22 43.85 -1.48
CA ASP A 539 21.54 44.41 -2.81
C ASP A 539 20.30 45.07 -3.45
N VAL A 540 19.70 46.05 -2.76
CA VAL A 540 18.52 46.77 -3.25
C VAL A 540 18.95 47.91 -4.19
N GLU A 541 19.36 47.55 -5.40
CA GLU A 541 19.10 48.41 -6.57
C GLU A 541 17.96 47.79 -7.35
N VAL A 542 16.80 48.45 -7.22
CA VAL A 542 15.65 48.47 -8.14
C VAL A 542 15.25 47.11 -8.68
N VAL A 543 14.19 46.52 -8.09
CA VAL A 543 13.32 45.67 -8.91
C VAL A 543 12.83 46.59 -10.03
N GLU A 544 13.28 46.37 -11.27
CA GLU A 544 12.72 47.03 -12.45
C GLU A 544 11.29 46.53 -12.64
N THR A 545 10.41 46.99 -11.76
CA THR A 545 8.98 46.98 -11.98
C THR A 545 8.77 47.97 -13.12
N ARG A 546 8.49 47.43 -14.31
CA ARG A 546 7.92 48.24 -15.40
C ARG A 546 6.85 49.13 -14.79
N GLU A 547 6.86 50.41 -15.13
CA GLU A 547 5.99 51.45 -14.57
C GLU A 547 4.59 50.87 -14.24
N MET A 548 4.25 50.80 -12.94
CA MET A 548 2.98 50.36 -12.32
C MET A 548 2.84 48.97 -11.65
N ASP A 549 3.84 48.08 -11.62
CA ASP A 549 3.70 46.74 -10.97
C ASP A 549 4.54 46.55 -9.70
N TYR A 550 4.17 47.19 -8.58
CA TYR A 550 4.91 47.11 -7.30
C TYR A 550 4.36 46.04 -6.35
N ILE A 551 5.13 45.69 -5.31
CA ILE A 551 4.69 44.75 -4.25
C ILE A 551 3.65 45.45 -3.38
N GLU A 552 2.42 44.94 -3.40
CA GLU A 552 1.29 45.47 -2.61
C GLU A 552 1.23 44.81 -1.24
N PHE A 553 1.49 43.50 -1.15
CA PHE A 553 1.50 42.74 0.10
C PHE A 553 2.75 41.88 0.22
N LEU A 554 3.32 41.84 1.42
CA LEU A 554 4.47 41.02 1.79
C LEU A 554 4.22 40.42 3.18
N VAL A 555 4.19 39.09 3.29
CA VAL A 555 3.86 38.39 4.53
C VAL A 555 4.79 37.21 4.75
N GLU A 556 5.29 37.08 5.98
CA GLU A 556 6.06 35.90 6.43
C GLU A 556 5.13 34.70 6.65
N SER A 557 5.58 33.52 6.25
CA SER A 557 4.75 32.32 6.21
C SER A 557 5.59 31.04 6.33
N GLU A 558 4.94 29.92 6.57
CA GLU A 558 5.53 28.59 6.48
C GLU A 558 4.79 27.79 5.40
N THR A 559 5.44 26.81 4.79
CA THR A 559 4.85 26.04 3.67
C THR A 559 3.55 25.31 4.02
N ASP A 560 3.31 25.00 5.29
CA ASP A 560 2.08 24.38 5.80
C ASP A 560 0.98 25.39 6.18
N HIS A 561 1.26 26.70 6.12
CA HIS A 561 0.25 27.72 6.35
C HIS A 561 -0.76 27.80 5.21
N ARG A 562 -1.95 28.28 5.56
CA ARG A 562 -3.01 28.66 4.64
C ARG A 562 -2.97 30.14 4.35
N ILE A 563 -2.96 30.51 3.07
CA ILE A 563 -2.97 31.90 2.61
C ILE A 563 -4.41 32.31 2.33
N LEU A 564 -4.87 33.39 2.98
CA LEU A 564 -6.18 34.00 2.76
C LEU A 564 -6.03 35.34 2.03
N LEU A 565 -6.75 35.49 0.93
CA LEU A 565 -6.76 36.67 0.07
C LEU A 565 -8.15 37.32 0.15
N LEU A 566 -8.24 38.47 0.79
CA LEU A 566 -9.49 39.20 0.99
C LEU A 566 -9.66 40.26 -0.09
N THR A 567 -10.86 40.38 -0.64
CA THR A 567 -11.13 41.27 -1.78
C THR A 567 -12.01 42.45 -1.44
N ASN A 568 -11.95 43.51 -2.26
CA ASN A 568 -12.78 44.70 -2.12
C ASN A 568 -14.28 44.41 -2.28
N GLN A 569 -14.65 43.32 -2.96
CA GLN A 569 -16.04 42.85 -3.07
C GLN A 569 -16.50 41.97 -1.88
N GLY A 570 -15.66 41.80 -0.86
CA GLY A 570 -16.00 41.06 0.35
C GLY A 570 -15.89 39.54 0.22
N ASN A 571 -15.13 39.03 -0.75
CA ASN A 571 -14.81 37.61 -0.87
C ASN A 571 -13.48 37.29 -0.19
N CYS A 572 -13.33 36.03 0.23
CA CYS A 572 -12.08 35.44 0.67
C CYS A 572 -11.76 34.27 -0.26
N TYR A 573 -10.56 34.32 -0.84
CA TYR A 573 -9.96 33.22 -1.56
C TYR A 573 -8.89 32.57 -0.70
N SER A 574 -8.75 31.25 -0.79
CA SER A 574 -7.74 30.53 -0.01
C SER A 574 -6.98 29.49 -0.83
N LEU A 575 -5.70 29.34 -0.51
CA LEU A 575 -4.78 28.35 -1.05
C LEU A 575 -3.72 27.98 -0.01
N ASN A 576 -3.06 26.84 -0.18
CA ASN A 576 -1.95 26.48 0.70
C ASN A 576 -0.68 27.21 0.27
N ALA A 577 0.17 27.61 1.21
CA ALA A 577 1.42 28.30 0.90
C ALA A 577 2.32 27.48 -0.05
N ILE A 578 2.36 26.15 0.13
CA ILE A 578 3.11 25.24 -0.75
C ILE A 578 2.60 25.20 -2.21
N GLU A 579 1.35 25.57 -2.46
CA GLU A 579 0.77 25.63 -3.81
C GLU A 579 1.24 26.87 -4.59
N ILE A 580 1.77 27.88 -3.89
CA ILE A 580 2.36 29.06 -4.50
C ILE A 580 3.75 28.69 -5.03
N PRO A 581 4.03 28.90 -6.33
CA PRO A 581 5.32 28.57 -6.92
C PRO A 581 6.47 29.28 -6.23
N GLU A 582 7.53 28.51 -5.91
CA GLU A 582 8.77 29.07 -5.39
C GLU A 582 9.58 29.68 -6.52
N THR A 583 10.02 30.91 -6.33
CA THR A 583 10.79 31.67 -7.32
C THR A 583 11.93 32.44 -6.66
N LYS A 584 12.85 33.00 -7.46
CA LYS A 584 13.84 33.94 -6.94
C LYS A 584 13.16 35.26 -6.60
N TRP A 585 13.74 36.04 -5.68
CA TRP A 585 13.19 37.34 -5.28
C TRP A 585 12.91 38.28 -6.47
N ARG A 586 13.76 38.28 -7.50
CA ARG A 586 13.59 39.15 -8.69
C ARG A 586 12.59 38.64 -9.73
N ASP A 587 12.09 37.42 -9.61
CA ASP A 587 11.12 36.86 -10.55
C ASP A 587 9.72 37.46 -10.29
N LYS A 588 8.89 37.54 -11.33
CA LYS A 588 7.56 38.17 -11.23
C LYS A 588 6.54 37.36 -10.43
N GLY A 589 6.70 36.04 -10.37
CA GLY A 589 5.67 35.15 -9.83
C GLY A 589 4.66 34.72 -10.88
N VAL A 590 3.49 34.28 -10.41
CA VAL A 590 2.39 33.80 -11.26
C VAL A 590 1.10 34.53 -10.94
N GLN A 591 0.24 34.70 -11.95
CA GLN A 591 -1.03 35.38 -11.80
C GLN A 591 -1.99 34.61 -10.86
N LEU A 592 -2.68 35.28 -9.93
CA LEU A 592 -3.68 34.64 -9.05
C LEU A 592 -4.73 33.82 -9.82
N SER A 593 -5.18 34.31 -10.99
CA SER A 593 -6.16 33.61 -11.82
C SER A 593 -5.69 32.24 -12.35
N SER A 594 -4.39 31.94 -12.38
CA SER A 594 -3.88 30.62 -12.76
C SER A 594 -3.80 29.64 -11.60
N LEU A 595 -3.75 30.13 -10.36
CA LEU A 595 -3.70 29.29 -9.15
C LEU A 595 -5.09 29.03 -8.56
N ILE A 596 -5.99 30.01 -8.68
CA ILE A 596 -7.29 29.99 -8.01
C ILE A 596 -8.40 29.89 -9.05
N ASN A 597 -8.99 28.70 -9.16
CA ASN A 597 -10.16 28.48 -10.01
C ASN A 597 -11.36 29.32 -9.49
N GLY A 598 -11.95 30.14 -10.37
CA GLY A 598 -13.05 31.04 -10.01
C GLY A 598 -12.62 32.38 -9.41
N PHE A 599 -11.34 32.74 -9.51
CA PHE A 599 -10.87 34.08 -9.20
C PHE A 599 -11.33 35.08 -10.27
N GLU A 600 -12.04 36.13 -9.85
CA GLU A 600 -12.56 37.16 -10.73
C GLU A 600 -11.55 38.31 -10.83
N ARG A 601 -10.97 38.54 -12.01
CA ARG A 601 -9.93 39.56 -12.22
C ARG A 601 -10.41 41.00 -11.94
N THR A 602 -11.72 41.22 -11.86
CA THR A 602 -12.32 42.50 -11.49
C THR A 602 -12.25 42.77 -9.98
N GLU A 603 -12.04 41.75 -9.16
CA GLU A 603 -11.87 41.89 -7.71
C GLU A 603 -10.43 42.34 -7.40
N LYS A 604 -10.28 43.32 -6.50
CA LYS A 604 -8.98 43.79 -6.00
C LYS A 604 -8.69 43.17 -4.64
N ILE A 605 -7.46 42.71 -4.42
CA ILE A 605 -7.04 42.22 -3.11
C ILE A 605 -6.81 43.43 -2.19
N VAL A 606 -7.37 43.36 -0.98
CA VAL A 606 -7.26 44.39 0.06
C VAL A 606 -6.54 43.90 1.32
N ALA A 607 -6.36 42.58 1.46
CA ALA A 607 -5.50 41.99 2.49
C ALA A 607 -5.02 40.59 2.08
N LEU A 608 -3.81 40.24 2.52
CA LEU A 608 -3.21 38.92 2.44
C LEU A 608 -2.84 38.46 3.85
N LEU A 609 -3.36 37.32 4.28
CA LEU A 609 -3.15 36.78 5.63
C LEU A 609 -2.52 35.38 5.54
N SER A 610 -1.54 35.10 6.41
CA SER A 610 -0.85 33.81 6.55
C SER A 610 -1.34 33.17 7.85
N VAL A 611 -2.01 32.02 7.76
CA VAL A 611 -2.72 31.39 8.88
C VAL A 611 -2.25 29.96 9.07
N LYS A 612 -1.71 29.65 10.26
CA LYS A 612 -1.35 28.28 10.66
C LYS A 612 -2.55 27.50 11.17
N GLU A 613 -3.27 28.09 12.13
CA GLU A 613 -4.38 27.47 12.82
C GLU A 613 -5.61 28.39 12.83
N PHE A 614 -6.78 27.80 12.65
CA PHE A 614 -8.05 28.53 12.57
C PHE A 614 -8.72 28.62 13.95
N SER A 615 -8.12 29.41 14.85
CA SER A 615 -8.60 29.58 16.22
C SER A 615 -9.96 30.29 16.31
N GLN A 616 -10.74 29.95 17.34
CA GLN A 616 -11.96 30.71 17.68
C GLN A 616 -11.66 32.06 18.34
N ASP A 617 -10.48 32.21 18.95
CA ASP A 617 -10.05 33.40 19.70
C ASP A 617 -9.39 34.47 18.83
N SER A 618 -9.20 34.19 17.53
CA SER A 618 -8.71 35.15 16.55
C SER A 618 -9.82 35.54 15.60
N TYR A 619 -9.76 36.76 15.06
CA TYR A 619 -10.80 37.33 14.22
C TYR A 619 -10.20 38.03 13.00
N ILE A 620 -10.94 38.02 11.90
CA ILE A 620 -10.68 38.92 10.77
C ILE A 620 -11.59 40.14 10.93
N GLN A 621 -10.98 41.31 11.01
CA GLN A 621 -11.67 42.60 11.08
C GLN A 621 -11.66 43.28 9.71
N PHE A 622 -12.82 43.74 9.25
CA PHE A 622 -13.04 44.38 7.95
C PHE A 622 -13.48 45.83 8.12
N TYR A 623 -13.03 46.68 7.22
CA TYR A 623 -13.41 48.09 7.11
C TYR A 623 -13.97 48.36 5.73
N THR A 624 -15.10 49.05 5.64
CA THR A 624 -15.74 49.37 4.35
C THR A 624 -15.79 50.85 4.04
N SER A 625 -15.85 51.18 2.75
CA SER A 625 -15.89 52.54 2.23
C SER A 625 -17.08 53.36 2.74
N GLN A 626 -18.23 52.72 2.99
CA GLN A 626 -19.43 53.36 3.54
C GLN A 626 -19.43 53.45 5.08
N GLY A 627 -18.28 53.23 5.72
CA GLY A 627 -18.12 53.43 7.17
C GLY A 627 -18.67 52.30 8.02
N MET A 628 -18.72 51.07 7.50
CA MET A 628 -19.03 49.88 8.28
C MET A 628 -17.74 49.22 8.79
N ILE A 629 -17.84 48.59 9.95
CA ILE A 629 -16.80 47.73 10.54
C ILE A 629 -17.42 46.38 10.89
N LYS A 630 -16.66 45.31 10.69
CA LYS A 630 -17.12 43.95 10.96
C LYS A 630 -15.98 43.10 11.51
N LYS A 631 -16.28 42.28 12.51
CA LYS A 631 -15.37 41.28 13.05
C LYS A 631 -15.98 39.88 12.86
N THR A 632 -15.20 38.90 12.38
CA THR A 632 -15.65 37.50 12.21
C THR A 632 -14.60 36.55 12.73
N SER A 633 -15.00 35.48 13.42
CA SER A 633 -14.06 34.48 13.96
C SER A 633 -13.25 33.82 12.84
N LEU A 634 -11.96 33.62 13.07
CA LEU A 634 -11.06 32.98 12.11
C LEU A 634 -11.47 31.53 11.84
N ALA A 635 -11.99 30.82 12.84
CA ALA A 635 -12.53 29.47 12.70
C ALA A 635 -13.56 29.33 11.56
N GLU A 636 -14.31 30.38 11.25
CA GLU A 636 -15.27 30.37 10.14
C GLU A 636 -14.61 30.27 8.74
N TYR A 637 -13.30 30.49 8.63
CA TYR A 637 -12.54 30.43 7.38
C TYR A 637 -11.87 29.07 7.18
N GLU A 638 -11.99 28.13 8.12
CA GLU A 638 -11.56 26.74 7.95
C GLU A 638 -12.55 26.01 7.02
N THR A 639 -12.22 25.95 5.74
CA THR A 639 -13.11 25.34 4.73
C THR A 639 -12.34 24.66 3.62
N ILE A 640 -12.96 23.68 2.98
CA ILE A 640 -12.43 23.03 1.77
C ILE A 640 -12.66 23.92 0.52
N ARG A 641 -13.57 24.90 0.60
CA ARG A 641 -13.92 25.76 -0.55
C ARG A 641 -12.84 26.81 -0.81
N THR A 642 -12.45 26.97 -2.07
CA THR A 642 -11.44 27.95 -2.50
C THR A 642 -11.95 29.40 -2.44
N LYS A 643 -13.24 29.65 -2.75
CA LYS A 643 -13.91 30.96 -2.67
C LYS A 643 -15.05 30.92 -1.66
N ILE A 644 -15.09 31.88 -0.74
CA ILE A 644 -16.19 32.11 0.19
C ILE A 644 -16.50 33.60 0.32
N GLN A 645 -17.76 33.95 0.65
CA GLN A 645 -18.09 35.30 1.06
C GLN A 645 -17.57 35.52 2.49
N ALA A 646 -16.87 36.62 2.72
CA ALA A 646 -16.22 36.99 3.98
C ALA A 646 -16.85 38.22 4.63
N CYS A 647 -17.33 39.18 3.82
CA CYS A 647 -18.04 40.36 4.26
C CYS A 647 -19.25 40.62 3.34
N GLY A 648 -20.43 40.80 3.94
CA GLY A 648 -21.60 41.24 3.19
C GLY A 648 -21.51 42.73 2.91
N LEU A 649 -21.73 43.15 1.67
CA LEU A 649 -21.69 44.56 1.28
C LEU A 649 -23.08 45.10 0.95
N LYS A 650 -23.22 46.43 1.05
CA LYS A 650 -24.35 47.17 0.47
C LYS A 650 -24.01 47.54 -0.97
N GLU A 651 -25.03 47.97 -1.71
CA GLU A 651 -24.83 48.54 -3.04
C GLU A 651 -23.89 49.75 -2.96
N ASN A 652 -22.91 49.80 -3.86
CA ASN A 652 -21.84 50.80 -3.91
C ASN A 652 -20.97 50.87 -2.63
N ASP A 653 -20.86 49.78 -1.87
CA ASP A 653 -19.87 49.64 -0.79
C ASP A 653 -18.76 48.68 -1.23
N GLU A 654 -17.56 48.90 -0.72
CA GLU A 654 -16.40 48.04 -0.93
C GLU A 654 -15.60 47.90 0.37
N VAL A 655 -14.99 46.74 0.57
CA VAL A 655 -13.98 46.56 1.62
C VAL A 655 -12.73 47.35 1.21
N ILE A 656 -12.22 48.18 2.12
CA ILE A 656 -11.02 48.99 1.88
C ILE A 656 -9.78 48.42 2.58
N GLY A 657 -9.97 47.55 3.56
CA GLY A 657 -8.91 46.92 4.33
C GLY A 657 -9.46 45.84 5.24
N ALA A 658 -8.60 44.88 5.57
CA ALA A 658 -8.88 43.85 6.54
C ALA A 658 -7.60 43.39 7.24
N GLU A 659 -7.72 42.97 8.49
CA GLU A 659 -6.59 42.58 9.33
C GLU A 659 -6.96 41.39 10.23
N LEU A 660 -5.96 40.59 10.58
CA LEU A 660 -6.08 39.50 11.55
C LEU A 660 -5.79 40.06 12.95
N ILE A 661 -6.73 39.89 13.87
CA ILE A 661 -6.64 40.40 15.24
C ILE A 661 -6.84 39.25 16.24
N SER A 662 -6.04 39.24 17.31
CA SER A 662 -6.20 38.34 18.46
C SER A 662 -6.74 39.05 19.69
N GLU A 663 -6.63 40.38 19.74
CA GLU A 663 -7.07 41.22 20.83
C GLU A 663 -7.82 42.43 20.29
N ASP A 664 -8.78 42.93 21.07
CA ASP A 664 -9.53 44.15 20.72
C ASP A 664 -8.78 45.39 21.20
N LYS A 665 -8.02 46.01 20.29
CA LYS A 665 -7.41 47.32 20.50
C LYS A 665 -8.36 48.45 20.08
N GLU A 666 -7.91 49.68 20.22
CA GLU A 666 -8.65 50.82 19.69
C GLU A 666 -8.59 50.85 18.16
N VAL A 667 -9.65 51.33 17.54
CA VAL A 667 -9.80 51.37 16.09
C VAL A 667 -9.76 52.82 15.62
N MET A 668 -8.93 53.09 14.62
CA MET A 668 -8.86 54.36 13.91
C MET A 668 -9.48 54.24 12.52
N ILE A 669 -10.34 55.20 12.17
CA ILE A 669 -10.94 55.30 10.84
C ILE A 669 -10.75 56.73 10.34
N ILE A 670 -10.34 56.88 9.07
CA ILE A 670 -10.13 58.17 8.41
C ILE A 670 -10.90 58.22 7.10
N THR A 671 -11.54 59.35 6.84
CA THR A 671 -12.34 59.60 5.64
C THR A 671 -11.64 60.51 4.64
N SER A 672 -12.06 60.41 3.39
CA SER A 672 -11.56 61.21 2.27
C SER A 672 -11.77 62.71 2.47
N GLN A 673 -12.86 63.13 3.12
CA GLN A 673 -13.19 64.54 3.40
C GLN A 673 -12.60 65.05 4.72
N GLY A 674 -11.61 64.34 5.28
CA GLY A 674 -10.84 64.84 6.41
C GLY A 674 -11.52 64.67 7.76
N MET A 675 -12.36 63.65 7.93
CA MET A 675 -12.88 63.24 9.22
C MET A 675 -12.11 62.02 9.75
N SER A 676 -12.02 61.88 11.07
CA SER A 676 -11.42 60.73 11.74
C SER A 676 -12.22 60.34 12.98
N ILE A 677 -12.37 59.05 13.25
CA ILE A 677 -12.94 58.54 14.50
C ILE A 677 -11.99 57.51 15.12
N ARG A 678 -11.82 57.61 16.45
CA ARG A 678 -11.11 56.65 17.29
C ARG A 678 -12.10 56.13 18.32
N PHE A 679 -12.25 54.82 18.45
CA PHE A 679 -13.16 54.18 19.39
C PHE A 679 -12.61 52.84 19.89
N ASN A 680 -13.18 52.28 20.94
CA ASN A 680 -12.72 51.01 21.50
C ASN A 680 -13.20 49.82 20.65
N GLY A 681 -12.30 48.92 20.22
CA GLY A 681 -12.63 47.76 19.39
C GLY A 681 -13.63 46.79 20.03
N ASN A 682 -13.69 46.72 21.37
CA ASN A 682 -14.66 45.91 22.11
C ASN A 682 -16.13 46.31 21.82
N GLU A 683 -16.37 47.50 21.27
CA GLU A 683 -17.70 47.91 20.83
C GLU A 683 -18.19 47.19 19.55
N VAL A 684 -17.34 46.35 18.94
CA VAL A 684 -17.62 45.54 17.76
C VAL A 684 -17.70 44.07 18.15
N ASN A 685 -18.92 43.55 18.22
CA ASN A 685 -19.12 42.12 18.48
C ASN A 685 -18.81 41.27 17.24
N PRO A 686 -18.32 40.03 17.42
CA PRO A 686 -18.14 39.10 16.31
C PRO A 686 -19.48 38.75 15.66
N MET A 687 -19.46 38.64 14.33
CA MET A 687 -20.62 38.33 13.49
C MET A 687 -20.22 37.32 12.42
N GLY A 688 -21.20 36.58 11.90
CA GLY A 688 -20.97 35.60 10.83
C GLY A 688 -20.48 36.19 9.51
N ARG A 689 -19.86 35.35 8.66
CA ARG A 689 -19.28 35.76 7.36
C ARG A 689 -20.21 36.51 6.39
N THR A 690 -21.50 36.25 6.38
CA THR A 690 -22.44 36.94 5.45
C THR A 690 -22.99 38.26 6.00
N ALA A 691 -22.72 38.59 7.27
CA ALA A 691 -23.15 39.84 7.86
C ALA A 691 -22.43 41.06 7.27
N ARG A 692 -23.09 42.21 7.33
CA ARG A 692 -22.61 43.51 6.81
C ARG A 692 -21.83 44.35 7.82
N GLY A 693 -21.69 43.87 9.05
CA GLY A 693 -21.07 44.63 10.14
C GLY A 693 -21.98 45.69 10.74
N VAL A 694 -21.37 46.52 11.59
CA VAL A 694 -21.99 47.63 12.31
C VAL A 694 -21.38 48.96 11.86
N LYS A 695 -22.09 50.06 12.07
CA LYS A 695 -21.60 51.39 11.66
C LYS A 695 -20.40 51.79 12.52
N ALA A 696 -19.28 52.13 11.89
CA ALA A 696 -18.07 52.57 12.54
C ALA A 696 -17.98 54.10 12.62
N ILE A 697 -18.31 54.78 11.50
CA ILE A 697 -18.36 56.25 11.40
C ILE A 697 -19.62 56.68 10.64
N GLN A 698 -20.20 57.80 11.02
CA GLN A 698 -21.30 58.44 10.30
C GLN A 698 -20.75 59.36 9.21
N LEU A 699 -20.88 58.94 7.94
CA LEU A 699 -20.50 59.72 6.78
C LEU A 699 -21.58 60.76 6.42
N LYS A 700 -21.16 61.84 5.75
CA LYS A 700 -22.03 62.92 5.23
C LYS A 700 -21.75 63.15 3.75
N GLY A 701 -22.82 63.32 2.96
CA GLY A 701 -22.71 63.58 1.53
C GLY A 701 -22.00 62.43 0.80
N GLU A 702 -21.02 62.78 -0.03
CA GLU A 702 -20.22 61.83 -0.83
C GLU A 702 -18.90 61.42 -0.14
N ASP A 703 -18.78 61.63 1.18
CA ASP A 703 -17.59 61.18 1.91
C ASP A 703 -17.53 59.66 2.01
N LYS A 704 -16.30 59.13 2.04
CA LYS A 704 -16.00 57.70 2.12
C LYS A 704 -14.81 57.45 3.03
N VAL A 705 -14.78 56.29 3.66
CA VAL A 705 -13.61 55.83 4.42
C VAL A 705 -12.50 55.43 3.45
N ILE A 706 -11.27 55.85 3.76
CA ILE A 706 -10.06 55.51 3.00
C ILE A 706 -9.06 54.70 3.83
N PHE A 707 -9.23 54.67 5.15
CA PHE A 707 -8.33 53.96 6.06
C PHE A 707 -9.11 53.49 7.29
N GLY A 708 -8.84 52.25 7.70
CA GLY A 708 -9.32 51.63 8.92
C GLY A 708 -8.28 50.64 9.41
N SER A 709 -7.93 50.70 10.69
CA SER A 709 -6.96 49.80 11.33
C SER A 709 -7.12 49.83 12.84
N GLN A 710 -6.76 48.74 13.52
CA GLN A 710 -6.44 48.80 14.94
C GLN A 710 -5.16 49.63 15.12
N ILE A 711 -5.11 50.36 16.23
CA ILE A 711 -3.98 51.23 16.61
C ILE A 711 -3.59 50.96 18.07
N ASP A 712 -2.30 51.15 18.37
CA ASP A 712 -1.78 51.14 19.73
C ASP A 712 -1.84 52.53 20.37
N GLU A 713 -1.42 52.62 21.64
CA GLU A 713 -1.36 53.89 22.39
C GLU A 713 -0.28 54.84 21.83
N ASP A 714 0.69 54.30 21.08
CA ASP A 714 1.82 55.00 20.48
C ASP A 714 1.82 54.93 18.94
N GLY A 715 2.56 55.86 18.33
CA GLY A 715 2.68 56.01 16.88
C GLY A 715 1.95 57.23 16.31
N ASP A 716 2.07 57.38 14.99
CA ASP A 716 1.61 58.55 14.25
C ASP A 716 0.61 58.17 13.16
N ILE A 717 -0.36 59.05 12.93
CA ILE A 717 -1.22 59.02 11.74
C ILE A 717 -0.67 59.99 10.71
N ILE A 718 -0.42 59.48 9.52
CA ILE A 718 -0.05 60.25 8.35
C ILE A 718 -1.25 60.36 7.43
N VAL A 719 -1.48 61.55 6.89
CA VAL A 719 -2.46 61.77 5.82
C VAL A 719 -1.80 62.53 4.68
N VAL A 720 -2.12 62.14 3.45
CA VAL A 720 -1.60 62.73 2.21
C VAL A 720 -2.77 63.07 1.29
N THR A 721 -2.79 64.28 0.73
CA THR A 721 -3.86 64.74 -0.18
C THR A 721 -3.46 64.60 -1.65
N ASP A 722 -4.44 64.73 -2.56
CA ASP A 722 -4.21 64.73 -4.01
C ASP A 722 -3.30 65.87 -4.50
N GLN A 723 -3.06 66.90 -3.68
CA GLN A 723 -2.19 68.02 -4.03
C GLN A 723 -0.79 67.94 -3.39
N GLY A 724 -0.36 66.75 -2.95
CA GLY A 724 0.99 66.57 -2.40
C GLY A 724 1.19 67.28 -1.06
N ILE A 725 0.10 67.55 -0.34
CA ILE A 725 0.14 68.01 1.05
C ILE A 725 0.12 66.79 1.95
N ALA A 726 1.04 66.74 2.90
CA ALA A 726 1.05 65.70 3.92
C ALA A 726 1.21 66.29 5.31
N LYS A 727 0.79 65.51 6.31
CA LYS A 727 1.14 65.76 7.70
C LYS A 727 1.26 64.45 8.45
N ARG A 728 2.03 64.52 9.54
CA ARG A 728 2.14 63.49 10.55
C ARG A 728 1.55 64.02 11.85
N THR A 729 0.69 63.25 12.49
CA THR A 729 0.02 63.66 13.74
C THR A 729 0.09 62.51 14.74
N PRO A 730 0.65 62.73 15.94
CA PRO A 730 0.67 61.71 16.99
C PRO A 730 -0.73 61.21 17.34
N ILE A 731 -0.85 59.92 17.67
CA ILE A 731 -2.11 59.31 18.08
C ILE A 731 -2.74 60.01 19.30
N THR A 732 -1.92 60.57 20.19
CA THR A 732 -2.37 61.29 21.39
C THR A 732 -3.25 62.51 21.09
N GLU A 733 -3.18 63.08 19.89
CA GLU A 733 -4.05 64.17 19.42
C GLU A 733 -5.45 63.68 19.00
N TYR A 734 -5.61 62.38 18.77
CA TYR A 734 -6.89 61.77 18.40
C TYR A 734 -7.63 61.27 19.63
N GLN A 735 -8.61 62.05 20.07
CA GLN A 735 -9.48 61.70 21.19
C GLN A 735 -10.41 60.53 20.86
N CYS A 736 -10.50 59.59 21.81
CA CYS A 736 -11.44 58.47 21.74
C CYS A 736 -12.88 58.97 21.95
N GLN A 737 -13.81 58.46 21.15
CA GLN A 737 -15.26 58.70 21.26
C GLN A 737 -16.03 57.38 21.00
N GLY A 738 -17.34 57.37 21.21
CA GLY A 738 -18.15 56.18 20.94
C GLY A 738 -18.27 55.83 19.45
N ARG A 739 -18.36 54.54 19.14
CA ARG A 739 -18.50 54.01 17.77
C ARG A 739 -19.76 54.55 17.08
N GLY A 740 -19.64 54.87 15.78
CA GLY A 740 -20.75 55.34 14.94
C GLY A 740 -21.01 56.85 15.02
N GLY A 741 -20.16 57.60 15.71
CA GLY A 741 -20.16 59.06 15.72
C GLY A 741 -19.76 59.68 14.37
N ILE A 742 -19.88 61.01 14.26
CA ILE A 742 -19.52 61.79 13.06
C ILE A 742 -17.99 61.90 12.90
N GLY A 743 -17.22 61.63 13.96
CA GLY A 743 -15.78 61.83 13.96
C GLY A 743 -15.40 63.30 14.21
N PHE A 744 -14.10 63.53 14.34
CA PHE A 744 -13.51 64.86 14.41
C PHE A 744 -12.73 65.18 13.14
N LYS A 745 -12.38 66.46 12.93
CA LYS A 745 -11.58 66.84 11.76
C LYS A 745 -10.13 66.39 11.91
N THR A 746 -9.65 65.62 10.93
CA THR A 746 -8.25 65.23 10.76
C THR A 746 -7.51 66.04 9.69
N LEU A 747 -8.22 66.75 8.81
CA LEU A 747 -7.61 67.71 7.89
C LEU A 747 -8.65 68.76 7.50
N ILE A 748 -8.28 70.04 7.55
CA ILE A 748 -9.15 71.12 7.10
C ILE A 748 -8.76 71.55 5.68
N PHE A 749 -9.62 71.31 4.71
CA PHE A 749 -9.44 71.79 3.35
C PHE A 749 -9.64 73.31 3.25
N TYR A 750 -8.80 73.98 2.46
CA TYR A 750 -8.97 75.38 2.11
C TYR A 750 -10.19 75.57 1.20
N LYS A 751 -10.86 76.74 1.31
CA LYS A 751 -11.96 77.09 0.40
C LYS A 751 -11.54 77.12 -1.07
N ASN A 752 -10.29 77.52 -1.34
CA ASN A 752 -9.70 77.52 -2.68
C ASN A 752 -9.08 76.16 -3.08
N ARG A 753 -9.17 75.13 -2.22
CA ARG A 753 -8.65 73.78 -2.43
C ARG A 753 -7.14 73.68 -2.67
N ALA A 754 -6.37 74.69 -2.26
CA ALA A 754 -4.92 74.71 -2.42
C ALA A 754 -4.18 73.59 -1.67
N ASN A 755 -4.82 72.97 -0.66
CA ASN A 755 -4.26 71.81 0.05
C ASN A 755 -4.90 70.48 -0.32
N GLY A 756 -5.67 70.44 -1.41
CA GLY A 756 -6.32 69.24 -1.90
C GLY A 756 -7.84 69.32 -1.93
N ARG A 757 -8.42 68.34 -2.61
CA ARG A 757 -9.86 68.07 -2.68
C ARG A 757 -10.29 66.96 -1.74
N TYR A 758 -9.39 66.01 -1.49
CA TYR A 758 -9.60 64.86 -0.62
C TYR A 758 -8.26 64.33 -0.11
N ILE A 759 -8.31 63.57 0.98
CA ILE A 759 -7.20 62.75 1.44
C ILE A 759 -7.13 61.54 0.50
N LEU A 760 -5.96 61.35 -0.10
CA LEU A 760 -5.67 60.28 -1.04
C LEU A 760 -5.16 59.03 -0.33
N GLY A 761 -4.33 59.19 0.70
CA GLY A 761 -3.76 58.09 1.46
C GLY A 761 -3.65 58.43 2.94
N ALA A 762 -3.78 57.42 3.79
CA ALA A 762 -3.51 57.53 5.21
C ALA A 762 -2.79 56.29 5.71
N PHE A 763 -1.87 56.48 6.66
CA PHE A 763 -1.04 55.42 7.20
C PHE A 763 -0.94 55.54 8.72
N TYR A 764 -0.97 54.40 9.40
CA TYR A 764 -0.55 54.30 10.79
C TYR A 764 0.92 53.88 10.84
N VAL A 765 1.73 54.63 11.57
CA VAL A 765 3.20 54.47 11.59
C VAL A 765 3.69 54.35 13.02
N GLN A 766 4.19 53.17 13.38
CA GLN A 766 4.94 52.94 14.62
C GLN A 766 6.45 52.99 14.38
N ASN A 767 6.90 52.44 13.25
CA ASN A 767 8.30 52.48 12.82
C ASN A 767 8.40 53.24 11.49
N PRO A 768 9.41 54.11 11.29
CA PRO A 768 9.58 54.83 10.04
C PRO A 768 9.70 53.89 8.83
N PHE A 769 9.00 54.21 7.75
CA PHE A 769 9.16 53.56 6.46
C PHE A 769 9.10 54.59 5.33
N GLU A 770 9.50 54.20 4.13
CA GLU A 770 9.39 55.08 2.97
C GLU A 770 7.99 54.97 2.35
N ILE A 771 7.38 56.11 2.04
CA ILE A 771 6.17 56.20 1.21
C ILE A 771 6.54 56.71 -0.18
N ILE A 772 5.90 56.14 -1.19
CA ILE A 772 6.02 56.53 -2.57
C ILE A 772 4.74 57.26 -2.99
N MET A 773 4.91 58.45 -3.56
CA MET A 773 3.84 59.26 -4.13
C MET A 773 4.07 59.39 -5.64
N GLN A 774 3.09 59.00 -6.43
CA GLN A 774 3.16 59.07 -7.89
C GLN A 774 2.15 60.09 -8.42
N GLN A 775 2.63 61.02 -9.25
CA GLN A 775 1.80 61.98 -9.96
C GLN A 775 1.28 61.39 -11.29
N ARG A 776 0.24 61.99 -11.87
CA ARG A 776 -0.40 61.50 -13.11
C ARG A 776 0.52 61.42 -14.31
N ASP A 777 1.55 62.26 -14.37
CA ASP A 777 2.58 62.22 -15.42
C ASP A 777 3.62 61.10 -15.24
N GLY A 778 3.50 60.31 -14.16
CA GLY A 778 4.43 59.24 -13.81
C GLY A 778 5.55 59.66 -12.86
N THR A 779 5.66 60.93 -12.47
CA THR A 779 6.69 61.40 -11.54
C THR A 779 6.56 60.72 -10.19
N ILE A 780 7.65 60.09 -9.72
CA ILE A 780 7.72 59.38 -8.45
C ILE A 780 8.50 60.21 -7.44
N THR A 781 7.87 60.51 -6.30
CA THR A 781 8.54 61.10 -5.13
C THR A 781 8.56 60.09 -3.99
N ARG A 782 9.73 59.92 -3.36
CA ARG A 782 9.94 59.05 -2.21
C ARG A 782 10.22 59.89 -0.97
N ILE A 783 9.53 59.61 0.12
CA ILE A 783 9.70 60.34 1.39
C ILE A 783 9.66 59.36 2.55
N ASN A 784 10.62 59.46 3.47
CA ASN A 784 10.56 58.73 4.73
C ASN A 784 9.47 59.33 5.61
N THR A 785 8.62 58.50 6.21
CA THR A 785 7.52 58.95 7.09
C THR A 785 8.01 59.82 8.25
N ASN A 786 9.26 59.64 8.71
CA ASN A 786 9.84 60.45 9.78
C ASN A 786 10.22 61.88 9.34
N ASP A 787 10.39 62.12 8.05
CA ASP A 787 10.70 63.45 7.50
C ASP A 787 9.43 64.29 7.27
N LEU A 788 8.25 63.68 7.43
CA LEU A 788 6.99 64.39 7.29
C LEU A 788 6.76 65.38 8.44
N PRO A 789 6.23 66.57 8.12
CA PRO A 789 6.03 67.63 9.09
C PRO A 789 4.95 67.23 10.10
N ILE A 790 5.27 67.44 11.38
CA ILE A 790 4.34 67.21 12.48
C ILE A 790 3.36 68.38 12.54
N ALA A 791 2.06 68.08 12.58
CA ALA A 791 1.02 69.09 12.69
C ALA A 791 -0.14 68.61 13.59
N PRO A 792 -0.90 69.54 14.20
CA PRO A 792 -2.09 69.21 14.99
C PRO A 792 -3.12 68.41 14.20
N ARG A 793 -4.03 67.74 14.91
CA ARG A 793 -5.07 66.90 14.27
C ARG A 793 -5.87 67.65 13.22
N ASP A 794 -6.36 68.84 13.49
CA ASP A 794 -7.16 69.64 12.55
C ASP A 794 -6.31 70.59 11.67
N GLY A 795 -4.99 70.41 11.69
CA GLY A 795 -4.05 71.15 10.86
C GLY A 795 -4.30 70.95 9.35
N ARG A 796 -3.81 71.91 8.56
CA ARG A 796 -3.99 71.93 7.09
C ARG A 796 -2.94 71.15 6.30
N GLY A 797 -1.92 70.65 7.00
CA GLY A 797 -0.74 70.00 6.43
C GLY A 797 0.21 70.97 5.75
N SER A 798 1.34 70.44 5.28
CA SER A 798 2.37 71.20 4.56
C SER A 798 2.68 70.56 3.22
N THR A 799 3.09 71.38 2.26
CA THR A 799 3.53 70.91 0.94
C THR A 799 4.77 70.06 1.07
N VAL A 800 4.68 68.79 0.69
CA VAL A 800 5.82 67.88 0.55
C VAL A 800 6.17 67.63 -0.92
N ILE A 801 5.21 67.79 -1.83
CA ILE A 801 5.45 67.81 -3.28
C ILE A 801 4.95 69.13 -3.84
N LYS A 802 5.79 69.83 -4.60
CA LYS A 802 5.35 71.02 -5.35
C LYS A 802 4.70 70.56 -6.64
N ILE A 803 3.41 70.84 -6.78
CA ILE A 803 2.64 70.57 -7.99
C ILE A 803 2.48 71.90 -8.74
N GLU A 804 3.19 72.04 -9.86
CA GLU A 804 3.18 73.26 -10.69
C GLU A 804 1.95 73.32 -11.62
N ASP A 805 1.49 72.16 -12.09
CA ASP A 805 0.27 71.99 -12.88
C ASP A 805 -0.81 71.31 -12.03
N VAL A 806 -1.92 71.99 -11.78
CA VAL A 806 -3.04 71.49 -10.95
C VAL A 806 -3.62 70.18 -11.52
N ASP A 807 -3.47 69.93 -12.82
CA ASP A 807 -3.89 68.69 -13.46
C ASP A 807 -2.94 67.51 -13.21
N ASN A 808 -1.70 67.76 -12.75
CA ASN A 808 -0.70 66.74 -12.38
C ASN A 808 -0.72 66.40 -10.88
N ALA A 809 -1.93 66.17 -10.36
CA ALA A 809 -2.18 65.73 -8.98
C ALA A 809 -1.48 64.41 -8.65
N VAL A 810 -1.25 64.16 -7.35
CA VAL A 810 -0.84 62.83 -6.86
C VAL A 810 -1.99 61.86 -7.10
N GLU A 811 -1.70 60.73 -7.73
CA GLU A 811 -2.67 59.69 -8.08
C GLU A 811 -2.55 58.46 -7.18
N TYR A 812 -1.33 58.09 -6.80
CA TYR A 812 -1.07 56.94 -5.94
C TYR A 812 -0.17 57.30 -4.77
N VAL A 813 -0.48 56.73 -3.60
CA VAL A 813 0.39 56.77 -2.42
C VAL A 813 0.42 55.38 -1.80
N TYR A 814 1.62 54.80 -1.66
CA TYR A 814 1.79 53.45 -1.12
C TYR A 814 3.11 53.34 -0.35
N ARG A 815 3.21 52.32 0.51
CA ARG A 815 4.43 52.00 1.27
C ARG A 815 5.45 51.32 0.36
N ASN A 816 6.72 51.70 0.45
CA ASN A 816 7.82 50.95 -0.14
C ASN A 816 8.19 49.76 0.76
N TYR A 817 8.15 48.54 0.21
CA TYR A 817 8.56 47.30 0.87
C TYR A 817 9.95 46.82 0.44
N ASN A 818 10.65 47.59 -0.39
CA ASN A 818 11.95 47.20 -0.93
C ASN A 818 13.13 47.55 -0.01
N GLU A 819 12.93 48.22 1.13
CA GLU A 819 13.97 48.56 2.10
C GLU A 819 13.75 47.89 3.47
#